data_AF-A0A370K7A2-F1
#
_entry.id   AF-A0A370K7A2-F1
#
_cell.length_a   1.000
_cell.length_b   1.000
_cell.length_c   1.000
_cell.angle_alpha   90.00
_cell.angle_beta   90.00
_cell.angle_gamma   90.00
#
_symmetry.space_group_name_H-M   'P 1'
#
loop_
_entity.id
_entity.type
_entity.pdbx_description
1 polymer ?
#
loop_
_entity_poly.entity_id
_entity_poly.type
_entity_poly.pdbx_seq_one_letter_code
_entity_poly.pdbx_strand_id
1 'polypeptide(L)'
;MEKPLGLSLAASYGRRQSNFLRRSMGHPQRRGRWRRASGRPFRNLFVGGSNVRFKSTCGRVTARALLTLLAAGMGATYATHAQAGTIGLLSAPQVKQAPNDNDRVSLPGNVSPFATAENDRGAVADSQSLEHLQLLLKRPADRETALEQFMQAQQTKGSPNYRQWLTAEQFGQQYGPSQLDIDAVTSWLKSHGFTVNQVYPGGTMIDFSGTAGQVRSAFRTEIHHLNVGNVAHIANMSDPQIPAAFAGVVQGLVSLHDFRPHTNFKPHSDYTFTSSGSTYQAVVPADLAKIYNFTPLFNAGITGTGQTIVLIEDTNVYSTADITTFRSTFGLPTATFTQVHPGSCTNPGVVTGNDGEAELDVEWAGAAAPGATLELASCKDTTTTFGGLIAIQNLINASGTPPAIMSVSYGECEAANGATANAAYVSTYQQAAAEGVSVFVSSGDEGAASCDANQTKATHGIGVSGFASTPYNVAVGGTDFGDTYAGTNSSYWSSTNGSTYGSALSYVPEIPWNDSCASVLISTKSGYSTPYGTSGFCNSATGKAYYLTTASGSGGPSGCASGTATTSGVVSGTCKGTAKPSWQSGFLGNPADGVRDIPDVSLFAANGVWGHYYVYCYTNTAGGGVACTGAPSAWAGAGGTSFASPIMAGIQALVNQKIGASVGNPNPTLYSLAATEYGSSGSSSCNSSNGNGAGASCIFYDVTLGDIDLDCTGTHSCYRPSGTYGVLSTSTTSYAKAYGTGTGWDFATGIGSVNAANLVNAWP
;
A
#
# COMPACT_ATOMS: atom_id res chain seq x y z
N MET A 1 -39.81 36.01 -34.80
CA MET A 1 -39.56 37.42 -34.45
C MET A 1 -38.65 37.46 -33.23
N GLU A 2 -37.88 38.55 -33.08
CA GLU A 2 -37.35 39.13 -31.83
C GLU A 2 -36.69 38.23 -30.74
N LYS A 3 -35.35 38.28 -30.72
CA LYS A 3 -34.49 38.49 -29.52
C LYS A 3 -34.52 39.99 -29.12
N PRO A 4 -33.86 40.49 -28.03
CA PRO A 4 -32.85 39.92 -27.10
C PRO A 4 -33.30 40.00 -25.61
N LEU A 5 -32.52 39.93 -24.50
CA LEU A 5 -31.09 39.98 -24.09
C LEU A 5 -30.84 38.95 -22.95
N GLY A 6 -29.62 38.69 -22.43
CA GLY A 6 -28.27 38.99 -22.95
C GLY A 6 -27.19 39.23 -21.87
N LEU A 7 -26.11 38.40 -21.88
CA LEU A 7 -24.72 38.69 -21.41
C LEU A 7 -24.53 38.89 -19.88
N SER A 8 -23.35 38.71 -19.25
CA SER A 8 -21.98 38.29 -19.65
C SER A 8 -21.24 37.75 -18.39
N LEU A 9 -19.98 37.28 -18.33
CA LEU A 9 -18.83 37.19 -19.25
C LEU A 9 -17.95 35.97 -18.84
N ALA A 10 -16.92 35.58 -19.61
CA ALA A 10 -15.85 34.67 -19.15
C ALA A 10 -14.48 35.01 -19.79
N ALA A 11 -13.39 34.74 -19.03
CA ALA A 11 -11.98 34.60 -19.41
C ALA A 11 -11.28 35.66 -20.31
N SER A 12 -10.08 36.10 -19.89
CA SER A 12 -9.10 36.73 -20.77
C SER A 12 -7.66 36.51 -20.31
N TYR A 13 -6.80 35.92 -21.15
CA TYR A 13 -5.39 36.31 -21.27
C TYR A 13 -4.86 35.97 -22.68
N GLY A 14 -3.92 36.77 -23.18
CA GLY A 14 -3.68 36.93 -24.62
C GLY A 14 -2.56 36.09 -25.24
N ARG A 15 -2.70 35.79 -26.53
CA ARG A 15 -1.60 35.28 -27.38
C ARG A 15 -0.78 36.43 -27.96
N ARG A 16 0.53 36.23 -28.14
CA ARG A 16 1.31 36.89 -29.20
C ARG A 16 2.06 35.84 -30.02
N GLN A 17 2.13 36.05 -31.33
CA GLN A 17 2.92 35.23 -32.25
C GLN A 17 4.29 35.87 -32.49
N SER A 18 5.29 35.04 -32.76
CA SER A 18 6.44 35.39 -33.59
C SER A 18 6.64 34.28 -34.63
N ASN A 19 6.69 34.65 -35.91
CA ASN A 19 6.94 33.71 -37.01
C ASN A 19 8.41 33.80 -37.42
N PHE A 20 9.05 32.66 -37.69
CA PHE A 20 10.21 32.61 -38.58
C PHE A 20 10.15 31.36 -39.47
N LEU A 21 10.75 31.44 -40.65
CA LEU A 21 10.44 30.55 -41.78
C LEU A 21 11.62 29.71 -42.27
N ARG A 22 11.29 28.45 -42.59
CA ARG A 22 11.78 27.65 -43.73
C ARG A 22 13.19 27.02 -43.72
N ARG A 23 13.14 25.73 -44.12
CA ARG A 23 13.89 25.04 -45.22
C ARG A 23 15.04 24.07 -44.88
N SER A 24 14.72 22.79 -45.13
CA SER A 24 15.28 21.98 -46.24
C SER A 24 16.59 21.20 -46.08
N MET A 25 16.44 19.87 -46.02
CA MET A 25 17.18 18.81 -46.75
C MET A 25 18.72 18.85 -46.83
N GLY A 26 19.38 17.78 -46.37
CA GLY A 26 20.83 17.59 -46.49
C GLY A 26 21.32 16.14 -46.34
N HIS A 27 20.74 15.19 -47.09
CA HIS A 27 21.28 13.83 -47.20
C HIS A 27 22.54 13.84 -48.10
N PRO A 28 23.53 12.93 -47.93
CA PRO A 28 23.36 11.59 -48.50
C PRO A 28 24.04 10.41 -47.75
N GLN A 29 23.80 9.20 -48.28
CA GLN A 29 24.31 7.91 -47.81
C GLN A 29 25.83 7.72 -47.98
N ARG A 30 26.40 6.79 -47.20
CA ARG A 30 27.34 5.78 -47.74
C ARG A 30 26.95 4.37 -47.29
N ARG A 31 27.32 3.37 -48.09
CA ARG A 31 26.94 1.94 -47.94
C ARG A 31 28.11 1.11 -47.44
N GLY A 32 27.83 0.10 -46.61
CA GLY A 32 28.73 -1.03 -46.29
C GLY A 32 27.94 -2.34 -46.29
N ARG A 33 28.49 -3.43 -46.84
CA ARG A 33 27.70 -4.66 -47.15
C ARG A 33 28.53 -5.95 -47.12
N TRP A 34 28.38 -6.74 -46.06
CA TRP A 34 28.73 -8.17 -46.00
C TRP A 34 27.63 -8.91 -45.22
N ARG A 35 26.76 -9.71 -45.86
CA ARG A 35 26.90 -11.11 -46.36
C ARG A 35 26.82 -12.18 -45.26
N ARG A 36 25.90 -13.12 -45.45
CA ARG A 36 25.58 -14.27 -44.58
C ARG A 36 26.66 -15.37 -44.61
N ALA A 37 26.71 -16.18 -43.56
CA ALA A 37 27.02 -17.61 -43.60
C ALA A 37 26.14 -18.36 -42.57
N SER A 38 25.94 -19.67 -42.74
CA SER A 38 25.04 -20.52 -41.94
C SER A 38 25.61 -21.94 -41.82
N GLY A 39 25.54 -22.63 -40.66
CA GLY A 39 26.49 -23.74 -40.41
C GLY A 39 26.18 -24.94 -39.50
N ARG A 40 24.93 -25.22 -39.08
CA ARG A 40 24.48 -26.53 -38.50
C ARG A 40 25.06 -27.00 -37.12
N PRO A 41 24.47 -28.05 -36.48
CA PRO A 41 24.70 -28.42 -35.08
C PRO A 41 25.33 -29.81 -34.87
N PHE A 42 25.53 -30.22 -33.60
CA PHE A 42 25.83 -31.60 -33.21
C PHE A 42 24.88 -32.13 -32.12
N ARG A 43 24.59 -33.44 -32.21
CA ARG A 43 24.00 -34.30 -31.17
C ARG A 43 25.06 -35.33 -30.77
N ASN A 44 24.95 -35.94 -29.59
CA ASN A 44 25.40 -37.33 -29.37
C ASN A 44 24.59 -38.00 -28.26
N LEU A 45 24.63 -39.34 -28.20
CA LEU A 45 23.63 -40.16 -27.49
C LEU A 45 24.23 -41.52 -27.12
N PHE A 46 24.14 -41.92 -25.84
CA PHE A 46 24.46 -43.27 -25.34
C PHE A 46 23.61 -43.61 -24.08
N VAL A 47 23.79 -44.81 -23.53
CA VAL A 47 22.66 -45.75 -23.32
C VAL A 47 22.95 -46.81 -22.25
N GLY A 48 21.92 -47.21 -21.50
CA GLY A 48 21.91 -48.34 -20.54
C GLY A 48 22.22 -47.96 -19.08
N GLY A 49 21.73 -48.69 -18.06
CA GLY A 49 20.72 -49.76 -18.09
C GLY A 49 20.52 -50.50 -16.74
N SER A 50 19.27 -50.90 -16.46
CA SER A 50 18.82 -52.01 -15.57
C SER A 50 19.05 -52.01 -14.04
N ASN A 51 17.94 -51.81 -13.31
CA ASN A 51 17.43 -52.57 -12.14
C ASN A 51 18.37 -53.38 -11.21
N VAL A 52 18.27 -53.12 -9.89
CA VAL A 52 18.31 -54.14 -8.82
C VAL A 52 17.26 -53.85 -7.74
N ARG A 53 16.57 -54.90 -7.24
CA ARG A 53 15.84 -54.92 -5.96
C ARG A 53 16.42 -56.03 -5.08
N PHE A 54 16.50 -55.85 -3.76
CA PHE A 54 16.55 -56.97 -2.82
C PHE A 54 15.74 -56.70 -1.53
N LYS A 55 15.38 -57.76 -0.80
CA LYS A 55 14.48 -57.75 0.35
C LYS A 55 15.20 -57.97 1.70
N SER A 56 14.49 -57.61 2.77
CA SER A 56 14.80 -57.84 4.18
C SER A 56 14.86 -59.32 4.61
N THR A 57 15.59 -59.59 5.72
CA THR A 57 15.32 -60.52 6.86
C THR A 57 16.63 -60.83 7.63
N CYS A 58 16.70 -61.28 8.90
CA CYS A 58 15.82 -61.17 10.07
C CYS A 58 16.50 -61.72 11.36
N GLY A 59 16.27 -61.09 12.53
CA GLY A 59 16.26 -61.76 13.85
C GLY A 59 17.52 -61.63 14.75
N ARG A 60 17.47 -62.02 16.04
CA ARG A 60 16.33 -62.29 16.95
C ARG A 60 16.81 -62.49 18.42
N VAL A 61 15.88 -62.46 19.40
CA VAL A 61 15.98 -63.04 20.79
C VAL A 61 17.05 -62.40 21.73
N THR A 62 16.77 -61.60 22.76
CA THR A 62 15.89 -61.63 23.98
C THR A 62 16.40 -62.42 25.20
N ALA A 63 16.51 -61.74 26.35
CA ALA A 63 16.49 -62.32 27.70
C ALA A 63 15.94 -61.30 28.75
N ARG A 64 15.36 -61.79 29.86
CA ARG A 64 14.85 -61.02 31.03
C ARG A 64 15.72 -61.40 32.25
N ALA A 65 16.29 -60.50 33.06
CA ALA A 65 15.68 -59.58 34.04
C ALA A 65 15.06 -60.27 35.29
N LEU A 66 15.58 -59.98 36.50
CA LEU A 66 14.85 -59.58 37.74
C LEU A 66 15.70 -59.68 39.04
N LEU A 67 15.39 -58.80 40.00
CA LEU A 67 15.78 -58.75 41.44
C LEU A 67 17.28 -58.65 41.82
N THR A 68 17.73 -58.02 42.92
CA THR A 68 17.39 -56.75 43.64
C THR A 68 18.30 -56.68 44.88
N LEU A 69 18.87 -55.53 45.21
CA LEU A 69 19.32 -55.19 46.58
C LEU A 69 19.28 -53.67 46.78
N LEU A 70 19.10 -53.22 48.02
CA LEU A 70 18.82 -51.81 48.35
C LEU A 70 20.08 -50.99 48.68
N ALA A 71 19.87 -49.67 48.62
CA ALA A 71 20.43 -48.60 49.47
C ALA A 71 21.58 -47.74 48.91
N ALA A 72 21.36 -46.42 49.10
CA ALA A 72 22.32 -45.33 49.22
C ALA A 72 23.40 -45.13 48.13
N GLY A 73 23.18 -44.13 47.27
CA GLY A 73 24.22 -43.52 46.44
C GLY A 73 23.70 -42.27 45.73
N MET A 74 24.21 -41.09 46.08
CA MET A 74 23.92 -39.87 45.33
C MET A 74 24.65 -39.93 43.98
N GLY A 75 23.90 -39.83 42.88
CA GLY A 75 24.46 -39.91 41.53
C GLY A 75 23.53 -39.23 40.53
N ALA A 76 23.63 -37.91 40.43
CA ALA A 76 22.91 -37.15 39.41
C ALA A 76 23.49 -37.49 38.03
N THR A 77 22.76 -38.28 37.25
CA THR A 77 23.12 -38.56 35.86
C THR A 77 22.82 -37.33 35.00
N TYR A 78 23.85 -36.83 34.31
CA TYR A 78 23.74 -35.68 33.42
C TYR A 78 22.93 -36.02 32.17
N ALA A 79 21.60 -35.95 32.29
CA ALA A 79 20.73 -35.80 31.12
C ALA A 79 21.00 -34.41 30.54
N THR A 80 21.75 -34.34 29.43
CA THR A 80 22.09 -33.10 28.72
C THR A 80 20.84 -32.46 28.12
N HIS A 81 20.11 -31.74 28.96
CA HIS A 81 19.11 -30.79 28.51
C HIS A 81 19.87 -29.70 27.75
N ALA A 82 19.64 -29.63 26.44
CA ALA A 82 19.91 -28.40 25.70
C ALA A 82 18.94 -27.35 26.22
N GLN A 83 19.31 -26.69 27.33
CA GLN A 83 18.62 -25.49 27.77
C GLN A 83 18.68 -24.49 26.61
N ALA A 84 17.52 -24.01 26.17
CA ALA A 84 17.43 -22.76 25.41
C ALA A 84 17.79 -21.62 26.38
N GLY A 85 19.08 -21.55 26.71
CA GLY A 85 19.61 -20.70 27.76
C GLY A 85 19.58 -19.25 27.33
N THR A 86 19.09 -18.40 28.22
CA THR A 86 19.09 -16.95 28.13
C THR A 86 20.48 -16.41 27.81
N ILE A 87 20.72 -16.11 26.53
CA ILE A 87 21.75 -15.15 26.11
C ILE A 87 21.13 -14.16 25.13
N GLY A 88 20.34 -13.25 25.68
CA GLY A 88 20.18 -11.94 25.05
C GLY A 88 21.53 -11.25 25.10
N LEU A 89 22.40 -11.52 24.12
CA LEU A 89 23.63 -10.76 23.93
C LEU A 89 23.22 -9.29 23.79
N LEU A 90 23.72 -8.43 24.68
CA LEU A 90 23.72 -7.00 24.41
C LEU A 90 24.63 -6.80 23.20
N SER A 91 24.01 -6.49 22.06
CA SER A 91 24.71 -6.21 20.81
C SER A 91 25.68 -5.05 21.07
N ALA A 92 26.97 -5.28 20.81
CA ALA A 92 28.01 -4.32 21.14
C ALA A 92 27.70 -2.95 20.50
N PRO A 93 27.91 -1.83 21.22
CA PRO A 93 27.57 -0.51 20.71
C PRO A 93 28.30 -0.23 19.40
N GLN A 94 27.56 0.33 18.45
CA GLN A 94 28.10 0.76 17.16
C GLN A 94 28.85 2.10 17.30
N VAL A 95 28.44 2.94 18.26
CA VAL A 95 29.11 4.18 18.65
C VAL A 95 30.35 3.87 19.49
N LYS A 96 31.45 3.53 18.80
CA LYS A 96 32.72 3.07 19.40
C LYS A 96 33.64 4.21 19.86
N GLN A 97 33.28 5.45 19.59
CA GLN A 97 34.05 6.66 19.88
C GLN A 97 33.12 7.85 20.07
N ALA A 98 33.54 8.86 20.85
CA ALA A 98 32.71 10.03 21.13
C ALA A 98 32.38 10.81 19.84
N PRO A 99 31.15 11.36 19.71
CA PRO A 99 30.79 12.17 18.55
C PRO A 99 31.63 13.45 18.50
N ASN A 100 32.26 13.69 17.35
CA ASN A 100 33.04 14.90 17.05
C ASN A 100 32.22 15.77 16.07
N ASP A 101 32.03 17.05 16.39
CA ASP A 101 31.24 17.96 15.54
C ASP A 101 31.95 18.46 14.27
N ASN A 102 33.22 18.07 14.09
CA ASN A 102 34.02 18.36 12.89
C ASN A 102 34.25 17.12 12.00
N ASP A 103 33.88 15.92 12.46
CA ASP A 103 33.93 14.68 11.69
C ASP A 103 32.50 14.31 11.27
N ARG A 104 32.25 14.17 9.97
CA ARG A 104 30.88 14.19 9.40
C ARG A 104 30.68 13.17 8.30
N VAL A 105 29.53 12.50 8.33
CA VAL A 105 28.97 11.76 7.19
C VAL A 105 27.63 12.39 6.81
N SER A 106 27.28 12.33 5.52
CA SER A 106 25.95 12.71 5.02
C SER A 106 25.01 11.50 5.04
N LEU A 107 23.72 11.77 5.23
CA LEU A 107 22.61 10.83 5.23
C LEU A 107 21.85 10.97 3.89
N PRO A 108 22.19 10.18 2.86
CA PRO A 108 21.65 10.37 1.51
C PRO A 108 20.16 10.01 1.42
N GLY A 109 19.42 10.66 0.51
CA GLY A 109 18.01 10.36 0.26
C GLY A 109 17.05 10.87 1.35
N ASN A 110 17.44 11.94 2.02
CA ASN A 110 16.68 12.65 3.05
C ASN A 110 16.16 14.02 2.53
N VAL A 111 16.42 14.35 1.26
CA VAL A 111 15.92 15.55 0.57
C VAL A 111 14.67 15.19 -0.23
N SER A 112 13.57 15.94 -0.03
CA SER A 112 12.41 15.85 -0.93
C SER A 112 12.83 16.23 -2.35
N PRO A 113 12.48 15.45 -3.39
CA PRO A 113 12.97 15.73 -4.74
C PRO A 113 12.39 17.01 -5.37
N PHE A 114 11.38 17.63 -4.72
CA PHE A 114 10.88 18.96 -5.06
C PHE A 114 11.77 20.10 -4.54
N ALA A 115 12.76 19.84 -3.69
CA ALA A 115 13.72 20.81 -3.16
C ALA A 115 14.78 21.21 -4.20
N THR A 116 14.33 21.86 -5.28
CA THR A 116 15.16 22.27 -6.41
C THR A 116 15.42 23.77 -6.41
N ALA A 117 16.49 24.21 -7.08
CA ALA A 117 16.77 25.64 -7.28
C ALA A 117 15.71 26.37 -8.14
N GLU A 118 14.81 25.65 -8.82
CA GLU A 118 13.64 26.24 -9.49
C GLU A 118 12.51 26.54 -8.49
N ASN A 119 12.34 25.69 -7.48
CA ASN A 119 11.30 25.82 -6.46
C ASN A 119 11.71 26.68 -5.25
N ASP A 120 13.02 26.82 -4.99
CA ASP A 120 13.60 27.55 -3.85
C ASP A 120 13.21 29.04 -3.79
N ARG A 121 12.74 29.50 -2.62
CA ARG A 121 12.38 30.89 -2.29
C ARG A 121 13.18 31.47 -1.11
N GLY A 122 14.20 30.76 -0.65
CA GLY A 122 15.12 31.17 0.43
C GLY A 122 14.82 30.52 1.78
N ALA A 123 15.82 30.55 2.67
CA ALA A 123 15.76 29.97 4.01
C ALA A 123 14.58 30.49 4.84
N VAL A 124 13.96 29.60 5.63
CA VAL A 124 13.01 29.96 6.68
C VAL A 124 13.75 30.67 7.83
N ALA A 125 13.03 31.35 8.72
CA ALA A 125 13.65 31.99 9.88
C ALA A 125 14.29 30.94 10.83
N ASP A 126 15.48 31.23 11.38
CA ASP A 126 16.18 30.36 12.34
C ASP A 126 15.34 29.98 13.58
N SER A 127 14.34 30.82 13.92
CA SER A 127 13.39 30.64 15.01
C SER A 127 12.12 29.87 14.64
N GLN A 128 11.99 29.38 13.40
CA GLN A 128 10.87 28.53 12.98
C GLN A 128 10.86 27.25 13.83
N SER A 129 9.78 27.03 14.58
CA SER A 129 9.57 25.80 15.36
C SER A 129 9.41 24.60 14.41
N LEU A 130 10.00 23.47 14.80
CA LEU A 130 9.90 22.17 14.13
C LEU A 130 9.60 21.13 15.21
N GLU A 131 8.35 20.66 15.23
CA GLU A 131 7.79 19.80 16.27
C GLU A 131 7.66 18.34 15.79
N HIS A 132 7.94 17.39 16.69
CA HIS A 132 8.01 15.94 16.41
C HIS A 132 8.82 15.61 15.15
N LEU A 133 10.03 16.19 15.04
CA LEU A 133 11.06 15.67 14.16
C LEU A 133 11.39 14.23 14.57
N GLN A 134 11.47 13.34 13.60
CA GLN A 134 11.71 11.92 13.81
C GLN A 134 13.09 11.53 13.28
N LEU A 135 13.94 10.97 14.14
CA LEU A 135 15.25 10.42 13.78
C LEU A 135 15.18 8.89 13.80
N LEU A 136 15.21 8.28 12.61
CA LEU A 136 15.16 6.84 12.45
C LEU A 136 16.54 6.23 12.78
N LEU A 137 16.55 5.27 13.69
CA LEU A 137 17.70 4.46 14.03
C LEU A 137 17.61 3.10 13.35
N LYS A 138 18.74 2.57 12.88
CA LYS A 138 18.87 1.22 12.33
C LYS A 138 19.46 0.26 13.35
N ARG A 139 18.91 -0.95 13.37
CA ARG A 139 19.46 -2.08 14.13
C ARG A 139 20.69 -2.67 13.41
N PRO A 140 21.63 -3.30 14.13
CA PRO A 140 22.70 -4.09 13.53
C PRO A 140 22.17 -5.20 12.60
N ALA A 141 22.91 -5.55 11.54
CA ALA A 141 22.44 -6.50 10.53
C ALA A 141 22.18 -7.93 11.09
N ASP A 142 22.89 -8.33 12.14
CA ASP A 142 22.64 -9.56 12.88
C ASP A 142 21.33 -9.52 13.69
N ARG A 143 20.90 -8.34 14.14
CA ARG A 143 19.56 -8.14 14.75
C ARG A 143 18.45 -8.21 13.70
N GLU A 144 18.68 -7.65 12.52
CA GLU A 144 17.75 -7.73 11.39
C GLU A 144 17.46 -9.21 11.05
N THR A 145 18.51 -9.98 10.78
CA THR A 145 18.39 -11.41 10.47
C THR A 145 17.77 -12.22 11.62
N ALA A 146 18.04 -11.86 12.88
CA ALA A 146 17.40 -12.51 14.03
C ALA A 146 15.90 -12.17 14.14
N LEU A 147 15.51 -10.93 13.83
CA LEU A 147 14.11 -10.48 13.81
C LEU A 147 13.34 -11.16 12.68
N GLU A 148 13.89 -11.22 11.46
CA GLU A 148 13.30 -11.94 10.33
C GLU A 148 13.04 -13.42 10.66
N GLN A 149 14.03 -14.10 11.26
CA GLN A 149 13.90 -15.49 11.71
C GLN A 149 12.85 -15.65 12.81
N PHE A 150 12.77 -14.71 13.75
CA PHE A 150 11.77 -14.71 14.80
C PHE A 150 10.36 -14.50 14.25
N MET A 151 10.16 -13.55 13.33
CA MET A 151 8.88 -13.31 12.67
C MET A 151 8.44 -14.51 11.82
N GLN A 152 9.37 -15.16 11.11
CA GLN A 152 9.08 -16.43 10.43
C GLN A 152 8.65 -17.52 11.44
N ALA A 153 9.31 -17.58 12.60
CA ALA A 153 8.96 -18.51 13.68
C ALA A 153 7.62 -18.17 14.37
N GLN A 154 7.15 -16.91 14.32
CA GLN A 154 5.82 -16.53 14.78
C GLN A 154 4.70 -17.01 13.84
N GLN A 155 4.97 -17.03 12.52
CA GLN A 155 4.03 -17.52 11.50
C GLN A 155 4.05 -19.05 11.33
N THR A 156 5.12 -19.73 11.76
CA THR A 156 5.29 -21.18 11.53
C THR A 156 4.52 -22.01 12.55
N LYS A 157 3.39 -22.62 12.14
CA LYS A 157 2.58 -23.50 13.00
C LYS A 157 3.41 -24.68 13.55
N GLY A 158 3.44 -24.83 14.87
CA GLY A 158 4.27 -25.82 15.58
C GLY A 158 5.65 -25.33 16.03
N SER A 159 6.03 -24.10 15.66
CA SER A 159 7.12 -23.36 16.32
C SER A 159 6.80 -23.08 17.80
N PRO A 160 7.79 -23.08 18.71
CA PRO A 160 7.59 -22.60 20.08
C PRO A 160 7.21 -21.11 20.14
N ASN A 161 7.55 -20.34 19.10
CA ASN A 161 7.23 -18.91 18.99
C ASN A 161 5.91 -18.66 18.23
N TYR A 162 5.15 -19.68 17.83
CA TYR A 162 3.94 -19.52 17.02
C TYR A 162 2.92 -18.61 17.73
N ARG A 163 2.55 -17.51 17.07
CA ARG A 163 1.72 -16.41 17.62
C ARG A 163 2.18 -15.89 19.00
N GLN A 164 3.47 -16.00 19.31
CA GLN A 164 4.08 -15.39 20.51
C GLN A 164 4.54 -13.97 20.15
N TRP A 165 3.61 -13.03 20.26
CA TRP A 165 3.81 -11.62 19.94
C TRP A 165 4.70 -10.91 20.96
N LEU A 166 5.47 -9.92 20.51
CA LEU A 166 6.28 -9.07 21.38
C LEU A 166 5.46 -7.91 21.94
N THR A 167 5.93 -7.29 23.02
CA THR A 167 5.63 -5.87 23.32
C THR A 167 6.70 -4.98 22.71
N ALA A 168 6.44 -3.68 22.58
CA ALA A 168 7.42 -2.73 22.06
C ALA A 168 8.73 -2.71 22.85
N GLU A 169 8.69 -2.80 24.18
CA GLU A 169 9.90 -2.91 25.00
C GLU A 169 10.67 -4.21 24.72
N GLN A 170 9.96 -5.32 24.49
CA GLN A 170 10.59 -6.59 24.13
C GLN A 170 11.23 -6.54 22.74
N PHE A 171 10.58 -5.88 21.78
CA PHE A 171 11.11 -5.62 20.45
C PHE A 171 12.39 -4.77 20.52
N GLY A 172 12.34 -3.63 21.23
CA GLY A 172 13.49 -2.75 21.42
C GLY A 172 14.67 -3.44 22.13
N GLN A 173 14.41 -4.18 23.21
CA GLN A 173 15.46 -4.89 23.97
C GLN A 173 16.10 -6.05 23.21
N GLN A 174 15.35 -6.75 22.35
CA GLN A 174 15.86 -7.94 21.64
C GLN A 174 16.39 -7.65 20.23
N TYR A 175 15.83 -6.67 19.54
CA TYR A 175 16.09 -6.41 18.11
C TYR A 175 16.40 -4.94 17.79
N GLY A 176 16.28 -4.01 18.76
CA GLY A 176 16.65 -2.61 18.57
C GLY A 176 18.16 -2.32 18.58
N PRO A 177 18.54 -1.04 18.41
CA PRO A 177 19.88 -0.54 18.71
C PRO A 177 20.27 -0.76 20.19
N SER A 178 21.56 -0.67 20.54
CA SER A 178 21.94 -0.76 21.96
C SER A 178 21.57 0.52 22.71
N GLN A 179 21.21 0.41 23.99
CA GLN A 179 20.88 1.57 24.82
C GLN A 179 22.03 2.60 24.85
N LEU A 180 23.29 2.15 24.82
CA LEU A 180 24.45 3.04 24.78
C LEU A 180 24.53 3.87 23.48
N ASP A 181 24.07 3.32 22.35
CA ASP A 181 23.99 4.07 21.10
C ASP A 181 22.85 5.10 21.14
N ILE A 182 21.69 4.72 21.70
CA ILE A 182 20.53 5.59 21.91
C ILE A 182 20.88 6.74 22.88
N ASP A 183 21.55 6.45 23.99
CA ASP A 183 22.01 7.43 24.97
C ASP A 183 23.00 8.41 24.34
N ALA A 184 23.92 7.93 23.49
CA ALA A 184 24.88 8.77 22.78
C ALA A 184 24.20 9.72 21.77
N VAL A 185 23.25 9.21 20.97
CA VAL A 185 22.50 10.03 20.00
C VAL A 185 21.59 11.04 20.70
N THR A 186 20.82 10.63 21.71
CA THR A 186 19.94 11.55 22.46
C THR A 186 20.72 12.59 23.26
N SER A 187 21.89 12.25 23.79
CA SER A 187 22.79 13.22 24.45
C SER A 187 23.35 14.23 23.45
N TRP A 188 23.71 13.81 22.24
CA TRP A 188 24.15 14.72 21.18
C TRP A 188 23.03 15.67 20.73
N LEU A 189 21.81 15.17 20.51
CA LEU A 189 20.64 16.02 20.23
C LEU A 189 20.43 17.09 21.30
N LYS A 190 20.43 16.69 22.58
CA LYS A 190 20.32 17.61 23.73
C LYS A 190 21.48 18.61 23.80
N SER A 191 22.69 18.23 23.38
CA SER A 191 23.85 19.14 23.34
C SER A 191 23.74 20.24 22.27
N HIS A 192 22.99 20.00 21.19
CA HIS A 192 22.61 21.02 20.20
C HIS A 192 21.34 21.81 20.61
N GLY A 193 20.82 21.55 21.82
CA GLY A 193 19.67 22.23 22.40
C GLY A 193 18.31 21.71 21.90
N PHE A 194 18.25 20.56 21.23
CA PHE A 194 16.98 19.94 20.88
C PHE A 194 16.30 19.35 22.12
N THR A 195 14.99 19.49 22.22
CA THR A 195 14.17 18.76 23.19
C THR A 195 13.94 17.36 22.63
N VAL A 196 14.52 16.32 23.23
CA VAL A 196 14.08 14.94 22.95
C VAL A 196 12.77 14.73 23.70
N ASN A 197 11.68 14.58 22.94
CA ASN A 197 10.32 14.42 23.46
C ASN A 197 10.16 13.02 24.05
N GLN A 198 10.54 12.00 23.28
CA GLN A 198 10.57 10.60 23.70
C GLN A 198 11.56 9.78 22.86
N VAL A 199 12.04 8.67 23.43
CA VAL A 199 12.53 7.54 22.64
C VAL A 199 11.42 6.50 22.70
N TYR A 200 10.95 6.05 21.54
CA TYR A 200 9.89 5.05 21.50
C TYR A 200 10.39 3.70 22.07
N PRO A 201 9.61 3.00 22.92
CA PRO A 201 9.89 1.66 23.44
C PRO A 201 10.50 0.64 22.47
N GLY A 202 10.10 0.63 21.19
CA GLY A 202 10.69 -0.21 20.13
C GLY A 202 12.15 0.11 19.78
N GLY A 203 12.73 1.18 20.33
CA GLY A 203 14.15 1.54 20.27
C GLY A 203 14.65 2.09 18.92
N THR A 204 13.85 1.99 17.85
CA THR A 204 14.25 2.38 16.49
C THR A 204 13.90 3.82 16.11
N MET A 205 13.21 4.58 16.96
CA MET A 205 12.77 5.94 16.64
C MET A 205 12.96 6.90 17.83
N ILE A 206 13.56 8.06 17.56
CA ILE A 206 13.65 9.18 18.50
C ILE A 206 12.77 10.32 18.00
N ASP A 207 11.85 10.76 18.84
CA ASP A 207 10.98 11.93 18.65
C ASP A 207 11.60 13.14 19.36
N PHE A 208 11.83 14.23 18.63
CA PHE A 208 12.46 15.43 19.16
C PHE A 208 11.90 16.71 18.52
N SER A 209 12.06 17.84 19.19
CA SER A 209 11.62 19.17 18.72
C SER A 209 12.75 20.20 18.83
N GLY A 210 12.73 21.20 17.97
CA GLY A 210 13.70 22.31 17.97
C GLY A 210 13.35 23.37 16.93
N THR A 211 14.37 24.07 16.40
CA THR A 211 14.18 25.09 15.36
C THR A 211 14.99 24.84 14.10
N ALA A 212 14.61 25.47 12.99
CA ALA A 212 15.35 25.43 11.72
C ALA A 212 16.83 25.85 11.87
N GLY A 213 17.12 26.83 12.72
CA GLY A 213 18.50 27.26 13.03
C GLY A 213 19.32 26.18 13.75
N GLN A 214 18.68 25.36 14.61
CA GLN A 214 19.31 24.20 15.23
C GLN A 214 19.54 23.08 14.22
N VAL A 215 18.59 22.84 13.30
CA VAL A 215 18.76 21.88 12.19
C VAL A 215 19.95 22.27 11.30
N ARG A 216 20.08 23.54 10.91
CA ARG A 216 21.27 24.04 10.19
C ARG A 216 22.57 23.82 10.98
N SER A 217 22.55 24.09 12.28
CA SER A 217 23.75 23.98 13.12
C SER A 217 24.22 22.53 13.26
N ALA A 218 23.34 21.63 13.71
CA ALA A 218 23.67 20.24 14.02
C ALA A 218 23.80 19.38 12.77
N PHE A 219 22.78 19.46 11.90
CA PHE A 219 22.59 18.60 10.73
C PHE A 219 23.11 19.19 9.41
N ARG A 220 23.65 20.41 9.39
CA ARG A 220 24.29 21.03 8.22
C ARG A 220 23.41 21.12 6.95
N THR A 221 22.09 21.14 7.10
CA THR A 221 21.14 21.47 6.04
C THR A 221 20.26 22.64 6.46
N GLU A 222 19.96 23.53 5.52
CA GLU A 222 19.02 24.64 5.71
C GLU A 222 17.62 24.21 5.28
N ILE A 223 16.60 24.70 6.00
CA ILE A 223 15.19 24.55 5.62
C ILE A 223 14.80 25.80 4.86
N HIS A 224 14.29 25.66 3.64
CA HIS A 224 13.89 26.75 2.76
C HIS A 224 12.39 26.73 2.49
N HIS A 225 11.84 27.91 2.24
CA HIS A 225 10.54 28.03 1.58
C HIS A 225 10.67 27.55 0.13
N LEU A 226 9.73 26.74 -0.31
CA LEU A 226 9.56 26.31 -1.69
C LEU A 226 8.25 26.88 -2.26
N ASN A 227 8.17 26.96 -3.59
CA ASN A 227 6.90 27.04 -4.30
C ASN A 227 6.87 25.97 -5.39
N VAL A 228 5.96 25.01 -5.25
CA VAL A 228 5.76 23.87 -6.14
C VAL A 228 4.34 23.96 -6.69
N GLY A 229 4.18 24.05 -8.01
CA GLY A 229 2.84 24.11 -8.63
C GLY A 229 1.98 25.33 -8.27
N ASN A 230 2.57 26.40 -7.71
CA ASN A 230 1.92 27.55 -7.05
C ASN A 230 1.45 27.31 -5.60
N VAL A 231 1.73 26.15 -5.01
CA VAL A 231 1.57 25.88 -3.57
C VAL A 231 2.85 26.25 -2.83
N ALA A 232 2.72 26.95 -1.70
CA ALA A 232 3.85 27.27 -0.83
C ALA A 232 4.16 26.10 0.09
N HIS A 233 5.45 25.77 0.22
CA HIS A 233 5.96 24.61 0.93
C HIS A 233 7.22 24.96 1.74
N ILE A 234 7.74 24.02 2.53
CA ILE A 234 9.10 24.02 3.08
C ILE A 234 9.79 22.69 2.84
N ALA A 235 11.11 22.70 2.69
CA ALA A 235 11.94 21.49 2.68
C ALA A 235 13.40 21.78 3.07
N ASN A 236 14.15 20.73 3.41
CA ASN A 236 15.61 20.77 3.47
C ASN A 236 16.23 20.80 2.06
N MET A 237 17.21 21.68 1.84
CA MET A 237 17.87 21.84 0.54
C MET A 237 19.11 20.95 0.35
N SER A 238 19.54 20.19 1.37
CA SER A 238 20.64 19.25 1.28
C SER A 238 20.44 18.02 2.18
N ASP A 239 21.14 16.93 1.84
CA ASP A 239 21.14 15.72 2.66
C ASP A 239 21.85 16.03 4.00
N PRO A 240 21.17 15.83 5.15
CA PRO A 240 21.68 16.20 6.46
C PRO A 240 22.93 15.40 6.81
N GLN A 241 23.74 15.95 7.71
CA GLN A 241 25.01 15.37 8.14
C GLN A 241 25.05 15.12 9.64
N ILE A 242 25.68 14.03 10.05
CA ILE A 242 25.81 13.64 11.46
C ILE A 242 27.26 13.29 11.80
N PRO A 243 27.66 13.35 13.09
CA PRO A 243 28.94 12.81 13.54
C PRO A 243 29.22 11.42 12.98
N ALA A 244 30.39 11.20 12.40
CA ALA A 244 30.73 9.93 11.74
C ALA A 244 30.62 8.71 12.68
N ALA A 245 30.77 8.92 14.00
CA ALA A 245 30.54 7.92 15.04
C ALA A 245 29.11 7.32 15.03
N PHE A 246 28.11 8.05 14.53
CA PHE A 246 26.71 7.62 14.44
C PHE A 246 26.37 6.92 13.11
N ALA A 247 27.30 6.84 12.15
CA ALA A 247 27.07 6.21 10.84
C ALA A 247 26.60 4.75 10.92
N GLY A 248 26.91 4.06 12.02
CA GLY A 248 26.48 2.68 12.28
C GLY A 248 25.07 2.53 12.87
N VAL A 249 24.45 3.60 13.41
CA VAL A 249 23.17 3.51 14.16
C VAL A 249 22.08 4.47 13.67
N VAL A 250 22.40 5.62 13.10
CA VAL A 250 21.38 6.50 12.49
C VAL A 250 21.14 6.08 11.04
N GLN A 251 19.87 6.03 10.63
CA GLN A 251 19.45 5.81 9.24
C GLN A 251 19.15 7.13 8.52
N GLY A 252 18.47 8.07 9.19
CA GLY A 252 18.15 9.39 8.64
C GLY A 252 17.17 10.17 9.51
N LEU A 253 16.78 11.36 9.04
CA LEU A 253 15.58 12.07 9.54
C LEU A 253 14.39 11.70 8.64
N VAL A 254 13.27 11.33 9.24
CA VAL A 254 12.10 10.81 8.51
C VAL A 254 11.49 11.89 7.59
N SER A 255 11.43 13.13 8.08
CA SER A 255 10.92 14.27 7.34
C SER A 255 11.61 15.57 7.78
N LEU A 256 11.81 16.46 6.81
CA LEU A 256 12.24 17.86 7.01
C LEU A 256 11.49 18.81 6.06
N HIS A 257 10.28 18.41 5.62
CA HIS A 257 9.47 19.10 4.63
C HIS A 257 7.97 19.02 4.95
N ASP A 258 7.17 19.93 4.38
CA ASP A 258 5.72 19.98 4.59
C ASP A 258 4.89 19.29 3.49
N PHE A 259 5.52 18.61 2.51
CA PHE A 259 4.80 17.66 1.65
C PHE A 259 4.13 16.57 2.49
N ARG A 260 2.90 16.20 2.11
CA ARG A 260 2.05 15.22 2.81
C ARG A 260 1.58 14.13 1.87
N PRO A 261 1.36 12.91 2.40
CA PRO A 261 0.64 11.89 1.64
C PRO A 261 -0.78 12.36 1.32
N HIS A 262 -1.37 11.73 0.31
CA HIS A 262 -2.76 11.93 -0.06
C HIS A 262 -3.62 10.74 0.38
N THR A 263 -4.91 10.98 0.52
CA THR A 263 -5.94 9.94 0.58
C THR A 263 -6.03 9.19 -0.74
N ASN A 264 -6.40 7.91 -0.71
CA ASN A 264 -6.56 7.07 -1.91
C ASN A 264 -8.05 6.88 -2.24
N PHE A 265 -8.70 8.05 -2.37
CA PHE A 265 -10.12 8.24 -2.58
C PHE A 265 -10.37 9.09 -3.82
N LYS A 266 -11.31 8.66 -4.68
CA LYS A 266 -11.78 9.42 -5.85
C LYS A 266 -13.29 9.70 -5.70
N PRO A 267 -13.70 10.94 -5.40
CA PRO A 267 -15.11 11.30 -5.28
C PRO A 267 -15.81 11.28 -6.63
N HIS A 268 -17.09 10.88 -6.63
CA HIS A 268 -17.98 10.92 -7.80
C HIS A 268 -19.15 11.88 -7.56
N SER A 269 -19.33 12.87 -8.43
CA SER A 269 -20.37 13.91 -8.28
C SER A 269 -21.75 13.50 -8.77
N ASP A 270 -21.84 12.46 -9.61
CA ASP A 270 -23.05 12.09 -10.32
C ASP A 270 -23.68 10.86 -9.65
N TYR A 271 -24.64 11.10 -8.77
CA TYR A 271 -25.27 10.05 -7.95
C TYR A 271 -26.29 9.20 -8.75
N THR A 272 -26.93 8.20 -8.14
CA THR A 272 -27.54 7.08 -8.88
C THR A 272 -28.85 7.45 -9.57
N PHE A 273 -28.84 7.55 -10.90
CA PHE A 273 -30.04 7.58 -11.74
C PHE A 273 -29.74 7.03 -13.14
N THR A 274 -30.77 6.88 -13.99
CA THR A 274 -30.55 6.63 -15.42
C THR A 274 -30.08 7.91 -16.10
N SER A 275 -28.76 8.17 -16.07
CA SER A 275 -28.14 9.35 -16.67
C SER A 275 -27.73 9.07 -18.12
N SER A 276 -28.16 9.94 -19.05
CA SER A 276 -27.72 9.94 -20.45
C SER A 276 -27.85 8.62 -21.24
N GLY A 277 -28.61 7.64 -20.73
CA GLY A 277 -28.79 6.31 -21.31
C GLY A 277 -28.08 5.17 -20.56
N SER A 278 -27.27 5.48 -19.54
CA SER A 278 -26.61 4.52 -18.65
C SER A 278 -27.40 4.34 -17.35
N THR A 279 -27.39 3.14 -16.79
CA THR A 279 -27.93 2.83 -15.45
C THR A 279 -26.76 2.50 -14.53
N TYR A 280 -26.61 3.25 -13.45
CA TYR A 280 -25.60 3.01 -12.42
C TYR A 280 -26.12 2.01 -11.38
N GLN A 281 -25.23 1.17 -10.85
CA GLN A 281 -25.48 0.29 -9.70
C GLN A 281 -24.58 0.76 -8.55
N ALA A 282 -25.13 1.58 -7.65
CA ALA A 282 -24.42 2.00 -6.45
C ALA A 282 -24.31 0.83 -5.47
N VAL A 283 -23.08 0.50 -5.05
CA VAL A 283 -22.77 -0.63 -4.20
C VAL A 283 -23.03 -0.27 -2.74
N VAL A 284 -23.94 -0.99 -2.09
CA VAL A 284 -24.25 -0.81 -0.66
C VAL A 284 -23.72 -1.99 0.19
N PRO A 285 -23.66 -1.90 1.54
CA PRO A 285 -23.18 -3.00 2.40
C PRO A 285 -23.84 -4.37 2.16
N ALA A 286 -25.11 -4.39 1.74
CA ALA A 286 -25.81 -5.62 1.38
C ALA A 286 -25.28 -6.26 0.07
N ASP A 287 -24.79 -5.45 -0.86
CA ASP A 287 -24.16 -5.93 -2.10
C ASP A 287 -22.75 -6.43 -1.82
N LEU A 288 -21.94 -5.69 -1.06
CA LEU A 288 -20.63 -6.13 -0.60
C LEU A 288 -20.72 -7.52 0.08
N ALA A 289 -21.67 -7.65 1.02
CA ALA A 289 -21.89 -8.89 1.75
C ALA A 289 -22.30 -10.07 0.86
N LYS A 290 -22.85 -9.78 -0.31
CA LYS A 290 -23.37 -10.74 -1.29
C LYS A 290 -22.35 -11.09 -2.39
N ILE A 291 -21.56 -10.13 -2.83
CA ILE A 291 -20.54 -10.26 -3.87
C ILE A 291 -19.34 -11.03 -3.31
N TYR A 292 -18.75 -10.53 -2.22
CA TYR A 292 -17.60 -11.16 -1.54
C TYR A 292 -18.01 -12.21 -0.49
N ASN A 293 -19.27 -12.67 -0.53
CA ASN A 293 -19.74 -13.84 0.22
C ASN A 293 -19.53 -13.76 1.75
N PHE A 294 -19.87 -12.62 2.37
CA PHE A 294 -19.86 -12.46 3.83
C PHE A 294 -21.05 -13.11 4.52
N THR A 295 -22.22 -13.22 3.85
CA THR A 295 -23.47 -13.69 4.48
C THR A 295 -23.35 -15.00 5.28
N PRO A 296 -22.60 -16.04 4.84
CA PRO A 296 -22.42 -17.26 5.62
C PRO A 296 -21.69 -17.04 6.96
N LEU A 297 -20.78 -16.07 7.05
CA LEU A 297 -20.06 -15.71 8.28
C LEU A 297 -20.99 -14.99 9.25
N PHE A 298 -21.73 -13.99 8.78
CA PHE A 298 -22.66 -13.23 9.60
C PHE A 298 -23.76 -14.14 10.18
N ASN A 299 -24.29 -15.07 9.37
CA ASN A 299 -25.25 -16.08 9.82
C ASN A 299 -24.67 -17.08 10.85
N ALA A 300 -23.34 -17.25 10.89
CA ALA A 300 -22.63 -18.06 11.87
C ALA A 300 -22.18 -17.28 13.11
N GLY A 301 -22.55 -15.99 13.23
CA GLY A 301 -22.13 -15.10 14.31
C GLY A 301 -20.68 -14.59 14.19
N ILE A 302 -20.05 -14.80 13.03
CA ILE A 302 -18.71 -14.29 12.73
C ILE A 302 -18.88 -12.94 12.03
N THR A 303 -18.82 -11.87 12.82
CA THR A 303 -19.17 -10.49 12.45
C THR A 303 -18.09 -9.47 12.84
N GLY A 304 -16.98 -9.92 13.44
CA GLY A 304 -15.94 -9.07 14.03
C GLY A 304 -16.12 -8.85 15.54
N THR A 305 -17.14 -9.45 16.16
CA THR A 305 -17.42 -9.27 17.60
C THR A 305 -16.23 -9.67 18.49
N GLY A 306 -15.82 -8.73 19.34
CA GLY A 306 -14.63 -8.87 20.20
C GLY A 306 -13.32 -8.45 19.54
N GLN A 307 -13.34 -7.91 18.31
CA GLN A 307 -12.20 -7.26 17.68
C GLN A 307 -12.37 -5.73 17.69
N THR A 308 -11.24 -5.02 17.70
CA THR A 308 -11.16 -3.61 17.32
C THR A 308 -10.42 -3.51 15.99
N ILE A 309 -10.97 -2.73 15.05
CA ILE A 309 -10.27 -2.29 13.85
C ILE A 309 -9.86 -0.85 14.10
N VAL A 310 -8.57 -0.54 13.95
CA VAL A 310 -8.09 0.85 14.00
C VAL A 310 -8.00 1.42 12.59
N LEU A 311 -8.53 2.61 12.39
CA LEU A 311 -8.43 3.39 11.16
C LEU A 311 -7.44 4.54 11.41
N ILE A 312 -6.39 4.66 10.59
CA ILE A 312 -5.33 5.65 10.77
C ILE A 312 -5.58 6.87 9.89
N GLU A 313 -5.82 8.02 10.52
CA GLU A 313 -6.24 9.27 9.86
C GLU A 313 -5.37 10.47 10.26
N ASP A 314 -5.39 11.54 9.44
CA ASP A 314 -4.86 12.87 9.83
C ASP A 314 -5.95 13.85 10.31
N THR A 315 -7.21 13.41 10.30
CA THR A 315 -8.42 14.18 10.60
C THR A 315 -9.30 13.45 11.62
N ASN A 316 -10.36 14.11 12.06
CA ASN A 316 -11.52 13.50 12.70
C ASN A 316 -12.63 13.28 11.66
N VAL A 317 -13.58 12.40 11.98
CA VAL A 317 -14.88 12.37 11.30
C VAL A 317 -15.61 13.70 11.47
N TYR A 318 -16.32 14.15 10.43
CA TYR A 318 -17.18 15.33 10.50
C TYR A 318 -18.35 15.10 11.47
N SER A 319 -18.94 13.91 11.46
CA SER A 319 -20.20 13.65 12.16
C SER A 319 -20.42 12.18 12.53
N THR A 320 -20.46 11.86 13.82
CA THR A 320 -20.85 10.52 14.30
C THR A 320 -22.33 10.18 14.06
N ALA A 321 -23.14 11.17 13.68
CA ALA A 321 -24.50 10.93 13.21
C ALA A 321 -24.53 10.35 11.78
N ASP A 322 -23.46 10.51 11.00
CA ASP A 322 -23.38 10.06 9.61
C ASP A 322 -23.19 8.54 9.59
N ILE A 323 -22.18 8.04 10.32
CA ILE A 323 -21.99 6.61 10.66
C ILE A 323 -23.29 5.97 11.18
N THR A 324 -24.02 6.68 12.05
CA THR A 324 -25.30 6.20 12.60
C THR A 324 -26.38 6.11 11.52
N THR A 325 -26.43 7.08 10.62
CA THR A 325 -27.37 7.16 9.50
C THR A 325 -27.10 6.07 8.47
N PHE A 326 -25.85 5.90 8.02
CA PHE A 326 -25.41 4.81 7.14
C PHE A 326 -25.81 3.45 7.69
N ARG A 327 -25.44 3.15 8.94
CA ARG A 327 -25.70 1.84 9.55
C ARG A 327 -27.20 1.57 9.69
N SER A 328 -27.99 2.56 10.10
CA SER A 328 -29.45 2.41 10.19
C SER A 328 -30.11 2.23 8.81
N THR A 329 -29.66 2.93 7.78
CA THR A 329 -30.20 2.85 6.40
C THR A 329 -29.90 1.51 5.74
N PHE A 330 -28.72 0.95 6.00
CA PHE A 330 -28.30 -0.34 5.43
C PHE A 330 -28.58 -1.55 6.34
N GLY A 331 -29.30 -1.36 7.45
CA GLY A 331 -29.71 -2.43 8.35
C GLY A 331 -28.57 -3.07 9.16
N LEU A 332 -27.44 -2.37 9.31
CA LEU A 332 -26.33 -2.78 10.15
C LEU A 332 -26.66 -2.48 11.64
N PRO A 333 -26.18 -3.27 12.60
CA PRO A 333 -26.36 -2.99 14.03
C PRO A 333 -25.64 -1.68 14.42
N THR A 334 -26.04 -1.04 15.51
CA THR A 334 -25.36 0.16 16.03
C THR A 334 -23.86 -0.08 16.20
N ALA A 335 -23.03 0.85 15.71
CA ALA A 335 -21.57 0.76 15.89
C ALA A 335 -21.17 0.97 17.35
N THR A 336 -20.10 0.30 17.76
CA THR A 336 -19.24 0.78 18.85
C THR A 336 -18.11 1.58 18.19
N PHE A 337 -18.22 2.90 18.20
CA PHE A 337 -17.23 3.81 17.60
C PHE A 337 -16.48 4.59 18.68
N THR A 338 -15.15 4.62 18.58
CA THR A 338 -14.26 5.48 19.35
C THR A 338 -13.40 6.35 18.43
N GLN A 339 -13.02 7.52 18.92
CA GLN A 339 -12.05 8.39 18.27
C GLN A 339 -10.96 8.75 19.29
N VAL A 340 -9.70 8.53 18.93
CA VAL A 340 -8.56 8.61 19.86
C VAL A 340 -7.39 9.38 19.27
N HIS A 341 -6.62 10.01 20.17
CA HIS A 341 -5.40 10.75 19.84
C HIS A 341 -4.24 10.11 20.61
N PRO A 342 -3.61 9.05 20.07
CA PRO A 342 -2.71 8.18 20.81
C PRO A 342 -1.45 8.93 21.26
N GLY A 343 -0.88 8.53 22.39
CA GLY A 343 0.27 9.20 23.01
C GLY A 343 -0.01 10.62 23.52
N SER A 344 -1.28 11.06 23.56
CA SER A 344 -1.66 12.47 23.81
C SER A 344 -1.14 13.44 22.75
N CYS A 345 -1.02 12.99 21.50
CA CYS A 345 -0.73 13.87 20.37
C CYS A 345 -1.82 14.94 20.19
N THR A 346 -1.50 16.02 19.48
CA THR A 346 -2.45 17.09 19.20
C THR A 346 -3.61 16.55 18.37
N ASN A 347 -4.85 16.78 18.81
CA ASN A 347 -6.07 16.49 18.04
C ASN A 347 -6.10 17.36 16.76
N PRO A 348 -6.29 16.78 15.56
CA PRO A 348 -6.33 17.57 14.32
C PRO A 348 -7.52 18.51 14.20
N GLY A 349 -8.64 18.19 14.86
CA GLY A 349 -9.95 18.71 14.50
C GLY A 349 -10.50 18.00 13.25
N VAL A 350 -11.52 18.59 12.63
CA VAL A 350 -12.00 18.13 11.32
C VAL A 350 -11.28 18.90 10.24
N VAL A 351 -10.62 18.19 9.31
CA VAL A 351 -9.90 18.75 8.17
C VAL A 351 -10.76 18.59 6.92
N THR A 352 -11.51 19.63 6.58
CA THR A 352 -12.44 19.63 5.43
C THR A 352 -11.74 19.21 4.14
N GLY A 353 -12.20 18.10 3.55
CA GLY A 353 -11.64 17.50 2.34
C GLY A 353 -10.84 16.22 2.58
N ASN A 354 -10.33 16.03 3.80
CA ASN A 354 -9.79 14.75 4.27
C ASN A 354 -10.85 13.99 5.08
N ASP A 355 -11.79 14.69 5.72
CA ASP A 355 -12.84 14.12 6.57
C ASP A 355 -13.73 13.09 5.84
N GLY A 356 -13.94 13.23 4.53
CA GLY A 356 -14.61 12.21 3.71
C GLY A 356 -13.91 10.83 3.70
N GLU A 357 -12.59 10.78 3.87
CA GLU A 357 -11.82 9.53 4.05
C GLU A 357 -12.13 8.91 5.42
N ALA A 358 -12.00 9.70 6.49
CA ALA A 358 -12.31 9.26 7.84
C ALA A 358 -13.76 8.78 8.01
N GLU A 359 -14.71 9.39 7.30
CA GLU A 359 -16.09 8.91 7.20
C GLU A 359 -16.15 7.54 6.49
N LEU A 360 -15.54 7.37 5.31
CA LEU A 360 -15.64 6.13 4.53
C LEU A 360 -14.88 4.94 5.14
N ASP A 361 -13.69 5.14 5.72
CA ASP A 361 -12.87 4.07 6.31
C ASP A 361 -13.61 3.41 7.48
N VAL A 362 -14.21 4.24 8.33
CA VAL A 362 -15.02 3.81 9.47
C VAL A 362 -16.31 3.12 9.01
N GLU A 363 -17.03 3.68 8.03
CA GLU A 363 -18.28 3.10 7.54
C GLU A 363 -18.07 1.75 6.85
N TRP A 364 -17.03 1.58 6.04
CA TRP A 364 -16.82 0.39 5.23
C TRP A 364 -16.02 -0.72 5.92
N ALA A 365 -15.10 -0.41 6.85
CA ALA A 365 -14.67 -1.39 7.85
C ALA A 365 -15.88 -1.86 8.68
N GLY A 366 -16.76 -0.93 9.04
CA GLY A 366 -18.01 -1.21 9.75
C GLY A 366 -19.04 -2.00 8.94
N ALA A 367 -18.97 -2.02 7.61
CA ALA A 367 -19.81 -2.84 6.73
C ALA A 367 -19.28 -4.27 6.62
N ALA A 368 -17.96 -4.43 6.50
CA ALA A 368 -17.29 -5.72 6.41
C ALA A 368 -17.27 -6.49 7.74
N ALA A 369 -17.11 -5.78 8.87
CA ALA A 369 -17.11 -6.33 10.22
C ALA A 369 -18.18 -5.66 11.10
N PRO A 370 -19.49 -5.93 10.87
CA PRO A 370 -20.58 -5.19 11.50
C PRO A 370 -20.69 -5.33 13.01
N GLY A 371 -20.02 -6.32 13.62
CA GLY A 371 -19.95 -6.53 15.06
C GLY A 371 -18.65 -6.08 15.73
N ALA A 372 -17.69 -5.53 14.99
CA ALA A 372 -16.42 -5.03 15.55
C ALA A 372 -16.58 -3.66 16.24
N THR A 373 -15.63 -3.32 17.11
CA THR A 373 -15.36 -1.94 17.51
C THR A 373 -14.55 -1.25 16.42
N LEU A 374 -14.92 -0.01 16.11
CA LEU A 374 -14.27 0.84 15.13
C LEU A 374 -13.58 1.98 15.87
N GLU A 375 -12.26 2.08 15.76
CA GLU A 375 -11.47 3.10 16.44
C GLU A 375 -10.72 3.96 15.43
N LEU A 376 -11.16 5.20 15.24
CA LEU A 376 -10.40 6.17 14.45
C LEU A 376 -9.27 6.73 15.33
N ALA A 377 -8.02 6.49 14.93
CA ALA A 377 -6.85 6.99 15.61
C ALA A 377 -6.15 8.04 14.74
N SER A 378 -6.21 9.31 15.18
CA SER A 378 -5.63 10.43 14.44
C SER A 378 -4.74 11.30 15.31
N CYS A 379 -3.72 11.87 14.67
CA CYS A 379 -2.89 12.92 15.24
C CYS A 379 -2.80 14.05 14.22
N LYS A 380 -2.68 15.28 14.69
CA LYS A 380 -2.45 16.43 13.83
C LYS A 380 -1.05 16.38 13.23
N ASP A 381 -0.98 16.67 11.94
CA ASP A 381 0.23 17.10 11.25
C ASP A 381 1.03 18.16 12.03
N THR A 382 2.35 17.96 12.09
CA THR A 382 3.27 19.02 12.52
C THR A 382 3.74 19.84 11.31
N THR A 383 4.71 20.74 11.51
CA THR A 383 5.33 21.48 10.42
C THR A 383 5.99 20.55 9.39
N THR A 384 6.47 19.37 9.79
CA THR A 384 7.20 18.45 8.87
C THR A 384 6.74 17.00 8.92
N THR A 385 6.13 16.54 10.01
CA THR A 385 5.82 15.11 10.21
C THR A 385 4.33 14.87 10.00
N PHE A 386 4.00 13.86 9.19
CA PHE A 386 2.62 13.42 8.94
C PHE A 386 1.97 12.86 10.22
N GLY A 387 0.76 13.32 10.51
CA GLY A 387 -0.02 12.96 11.68
C GLY A 387 -0.25 11.45 11.83
N GLY A 388 -0.67 10.77 10.76
CA GLY A 388 -0.94 9.33 10.79
C GLY A 388 0.28 8.48 11.18
N LEU A 389 1.50 8.89 10.82
CA LEU A 389 2.73 8.18 11.23
C LEU A 389 3.01 8.35 12.73
N ILE A 390 2.74 9.54 13.30
CA ILE A 390 2.78 9.75 14.75
C ILE A 390 1.71 8.90 15.44
N ALA A 391 0.51 8.80 14.86
CA ALA A 391 -0.57 7.98 15.40
C ALA A 391 -0.19 6.50 15.47
N ILE A 392 0.32 5.92 14.38
CA ILE A 392 0.78 4.52 14.34
C ILE A 392 1.91 4.29 15.36
N GLN A 393 2.93 5.17 15.40
CA GLN A 393 4.05 5.00 16.33
C GLN A 393 3.59 5.06 17.80
N ASN A 394 2.71 5.99 18.16
CA ASN A 394 2.15 6.09 19.51
C ASN A 394 1.23 4.91 19.88
N LEU A 395 0.56 4.27 18.91
CA LEU A 395 -0.26 3.07 19.14
C LEU A 395 0.59 1.84 19.43
N ILE A 396 1.52 1.50 18.53
CA ILE A 396 2.30 0.26 18.64
C ILE A 396 3.30 0.32 19.81
N ASN A 397 3.75 1.52 20.19
CA ASN A 397 4.62 1.74 21.35
C ASN A 397 3.88 2.09 22.65
N ALA A 398 2.55 1.92 22.72
CA ALA A 398 1.82 2.07 23.97
C ALA A 398 2.16 0.94 24.95
N SER A 399 2.16 1.23 26.26
CA SER A 399 2.50 0.25 27.31
C SER A 399 1.38 -0.77 27.62
N GLY A 400 0.62 -1.19 26.59
CA GLY A 400 -0.52 -2.09 26.67
C GLY A 400 -0.44 -3.17 25.60
N THR A 401 -1.58 -3.79 25.26
CA THR A 401 -1.67 -4.63 24.07
C THR A 401 -1.82 -3.72 22.84
N PRO A 402 -0.97 -3.84 21.81
CA PRO A 402 -1.12 -3.08 20.57
C PRO A 402 -2.39 -3.50 19.81
N PRO A 403 -2.92 -2.67 18.90
CA PRO A 403 -4.15 -2.98 18.16
C PRO A 403 -3.97 -4.22 17.29
N ALA A 404 -4.96 -5.12 17.25
CA ALA A 404 -4.83 -6.34 16.46
C ALA A 404 -4.83 -6.11 14.93
N ILE A 405 -5.42 -4.99 14.48
CA ILE A 405 -5.67 -4.65 13.08
C ILE A 405 -5.54 -3.13 12.90
N MET A 406 -4.86 -2.68 11.85
CA MET A 406 -4.83 -1.27 11.40
C MET A 406 -5.12 -1.19 9.89
N SER A 407 -5.98 -0.25 9.48
CA SER A 407 -6.13 0.25 8.10
C SER A 407 -5.36 1.56 7.94
N VAL A 408 -4.71 1.76 6.79
CA VAL A 408 -4.09 3.02 6.39
C VAL A 408 -4.47 3.31 4.94
N SER A 409 -5.34 4.29 4.74
CA SER A 409 -5.90 4.63 3.42
C SER A 409 -5.11 5.74 2.69
N TYR A 410 -3.94 6.10 3.22
CA TYR A 410 -3.07 7.17 2.71
C TYR A 410 -1.89 6.62 1.91
N GLY A 411 -1.38 7.40 0.95
CA GLY A 411 -0.21 7.05 0.13
C GLY A 411 0.67 8.24 -0.26
N GLU A 412 1.92 7.94 -0.61
CA GLU A 412 2.85 8.83 -1.31
C GLU A 412 3.78 7.96 -2.17
N CYS A 413 4.16 8.45 -3.34
CA CYS A 413 5.08 7.81 -4.27
C CYS A 413 6.42 7.50 -3.59
N GLU A 414 6.90 6.27 -3.75
CA GLU A 414 8.14 5.78 -3.14
C GLU A 414 9.38 6.60 -3.54
N ALA A 415 9.40 7.16 -4.76
CA ALA A 415 10.45 8.07 -5.24
C ALA A 415 10.25 9.55 -4.85
N ALA A 416 9.10 9.92 -4.26
CA ALA A 416 8.79 11.26 -3.76
C ALA A 416 8.95 11.35 -2.23
N ASN A 417 8.48 10.32 -1.51
CA ASN A 417 8.59 10.15 -0.05
C ASN A 417 10.05 10.16 0.44
N GLY A 418 10.96 9.58 -0.35
CA GLY A 418 12.40 9.53 -0.03
C GLY A 418 12.80 8.35 0.86
N ALA A 419 14.09 8.02 0.85
CA ALA A 419 14.61 6.77 1.38
C ALA A 419 14.41 6.60 2.91
N THR A 420 14.49 7.68 3.68
CA THR A 420 14.29 7.58 5.14
C THR A 420 12.81 7.48 5.52
N ALA A 421 11.92 8.20 4.84
CA ALA A 421 10.48 8.06 5.07
C ALA A 421 10.00 6.65 4.73
N ASN A 422 10.39 6.12 3.56
CA ASN A 422 10.15 4.73 3.18
C ASN A 422 10.68 3.75 4.25
N ALA A 423 11.93 3.93 4.70
CA ALA A 423 12.52 3.10 5.75
C ALA A 423 11.81 3.22 7.11
N ALA A 424 11.19 4.36 7.42
CA ALA A 424 10.38 4.53 8.62
C ALA A 424 9.09 3.70 8.56
N TYR A 425 8.33 3.75 7.46
CA TYR A 425 7.16 2.89 7.27
C TYR A 425 7.54 1.40 7.30
N VAL A 426 8.63 1.00 6.64
CA VAL A 426 9.14 -0.38 6.71
C VAL A 426 9.44 -0.78 8.15
N SER A 427 10.16 0.04 8.93
CA SER A 427 10.48 -0.30 10.33
C SER A 427 9.26 -0.29 11.24
N THR A 428 8.30 0.63 11.02
CA THR A 428 7.08 0.75 11.82
C THR A 428 6.15 -0.44 11.58
N TYR A 429 5.92 -0.84 10.33
CA TYR A 429 5.10 -2.01 10.02
C TYR A 429 5.79 -3.33 10.36
N GLN A 430 7.13 -3.40 10.32
CA GLN A 430 7.89 -4.55 10.82
C GLN A 430 7.71 -4.75 12.34
N GLN A 431 7.78 -3.65 13.11
CA GLN A 431 7.50 -3.66 14.55
C GLN A 431 6.06 -4.16 14.79
N ALA A 432 5.07 -3.53 14.16
CA ALA A 432 3.67 -3.90 14.26
C ALA A 432 3.43 -5.39 13.93
N ALA A 433 4.03 -5.91 12.87
CA ALA A 433 3.91 -7.32 12.47
C ALA A 433 4.55 -8.30 13.49
N ALA A 434 5.64 -7.92 14.16
CA ALA A 434 6.29 -8.71 15.21
C ALA A 434 5.54 -8.64 16.56
N GLU A 435 4.76 -7.59 16.76
CA GLU A 435 3.83 -7.36 17.87
C GLU A 435 2.43 -7.97 17.61
N GLY A 436 2.24 -8.66 16.49
CA GLY A 436 1.01 -9.38 16.17
C GLY A 436 -0.10 -8.54 15.53
N VAL A 437 0.20 -7.30 15.14
CA VAL A 437 -0.70 -6.40 14.41
C VAL A 437 -0.76 -6.77 12.93
N SER A 438 -1.97 -6.82 12.37
CA SER A 438 -2.19 -6.92 10.92
C SER A 438 -2.38 -5.53 10.31
N VAL A 439 -1.48 -5.11 9.43
CA VAL A 439 -1.54 -3.80 8.76
C VAL A 439 -2.05 -3.97 7.32
N PHE A 440 -3.08 -3.20 6.98
CA PHE A 440 -3.64 -3.08 5.63
C PHE A 440 -3.37 -1.66 5.13
N VAL A 441 -2.90 -1.55 3.89
CA VAL A 441 -2.62 -0.26 3.26
C VAL A 441 -3.20 -0.26 1.85
N SER A 442 -3.96 0.78 1.52
CA SER A 442 -4.44 1.02 0.15
C SER A 442 -3.25 1.18 -0.82
N SER A 443 -3.27 0.50 -1.96
CA SER A 443 -2.14 0.53 -2.92
C SER A 443 -1.88 1.91 -3.52
N GLY A 444 -2.91 2.77 -3.53
CA GLY A 444 -2.99 3.98 -4.32
C GLY A 444 -3.98 3.84 -5.48
N ASP A 445 -4.25 4.95 -6.14
CA ASP A 445 -5.30 5.11 -7.15
C ASP A 445 -4.78 5.72 -8.45
N GLU A 446 -3.52 5.40 -8.76
CA GLU A 446 -2.70 6.03 -9.78
C GLU A 446 -2.12 4.98 -10.74
N GLY A 447 -2.76 3.80 -10.84
CA GLY A 447 -2.28 2.67 -11.64
C GLY A 447 -0.82 2.35 -11.36
N ALA A 448 -0.03 2.13 -12.41
CA ALA A 448 1.42 1.93 -12.24
C ALA A 448 2.23 3.24 -12.11
N ALA A 449 1.61 4.40 -11.87
CA ALA A 449 2.24 5.72 -11.86
C ALA A 449 1.90 6.55 -10.61
N SER A 450 2.07 6.00 -9.40
CA SER A 450 1.76 6.69 -8.12
C SER A 450 2.47 8.05 -7.92
N CYS A 451 3.50 8.34 -8.71
CA CYS A 451 4.23 9.60 -8.72
C CYS A 451 3.56 10.69 -9.59
N ASP A 452 2.42 10.38 -10.21
CA ASP A 452 1.54 11.29 -10.95
C ASP A 452 0.13 11.35 -10.29
N ALA A 453 0.10 11.45 -8.95
CA ALA A 453 -1.12 11.53 -8.14
C ALA A 453 -2.03 12.69 -8.53
N ASN A 454 -3.32 12.38 -8.67
CA ASN A 454 -4.39 13.30 -9.10
C ASN A 454 -4.07 14.07 -10.40
N GLN A 455 -3.26 13.50 -11.30
CA GLN A 455 -2.92 14.11 -12.60
C GLN A 455 -3.82 13.65 -13.74
N THR A 456 -3.85 14.46 -14.80
CA THR A 456 -4.54 14.16 -16.06
C THR A 456 -3.77 13.24 -17.02
N LYS A 457 -2.62 12.71 -16.61
CA LYS A 457 -1.74 11.76 -17.35
C LYS A 457 -0.49 11.44 -16.53
N ALA A 458 0.17 10.32 -16.81
CA ALA A 458 1.50 10.01 -16.31
C ALA A 458 2.61 10.84 -16.98
N THR A 459 3.59 11.27 -16.20
CA THR A 459 4.78 12.02 -16.63
C THR A 459 6.08 11.49 -16.03
N HIS A 460 6.04 10.92 -14.81
CA HIS A 460 7.19 10.39 -14.10
C HIS A 460 7.50 8.92 -14.43
N GLY A 461 6.55 8.20 -15.03
CA GLY A 461 6.73 6.82 -15.48
C GLY A 461 6.19 5.81 -14.48
N ILE A 462 6.85 4.66 -14.36
CA ILE A 462 6.40 3.61 -13.43
C ILE A 462 6.92 3.90 -12.01
N GLY A 463 6.01 3.86 -11.03
CA GLY A 463 6.30 4.06 -9.61
C GLY A 463 5.10 3.69 -8.73
N VAL A 464 5.36 3.30 -7.49
CA VAL A 464 4.38 2.74 -6.54
C VAL A 464 4.29 3.57 -5.25
N SER A 465 3.23 3.38 -4.46
CA SER A 465 3.14 3.92 -3.09
C SER A 465 4.20 3.32 -2.17
N GLY A 466 5.03 4.16 -1.56
CA GLY A 466 6.05 3.78 -0.59
C GLY A 466 5.48 3.35 0.77
N PHE A 467 4.19 3.60 1.01
CA PHE A 467 3.48 3.13 2.21
C PHE A 467 3.00 1.69 2.00
N ALA A 468 2.55 1.35 0.79
CA ALA A 468 2.05 0.01 0.47
C ALA A 468 3.17 -0.99 0.11
N SER A 469 4.33 -0.53 -0.36
CA SER A 469 5.42 -1.37 -0.90
C SER A 469 6.29 -2.09 0.14
N THR A 470 5.95 -2.02 1.44
CA THR A 470 6.66 -2.79 2.48
C THR A 470 6.26 -4.27 2.42
N PRO A 471 7.06 -5.22 2.96
CA PRO A 471 6.69 -6.62 3.05
C PRO A 471 5.93 -6.95 4.35
N TYR A 472 5.57 -5.93 5.15
CA TYR A 472 5.00 -6.10 6.49
C TYR A 472 3.53 -5.65 6.60
N ASN A 473 3.02 -4.94 5.58
CA ASN A 473 1.60 -4.72 5.35
C ASN A 473 1.07 -5.61 4.23
N VAL A 474 -0.24 -5.87 4.23
CA VAL A 474 -0.98 -6.26 3.03
C VAL A 474 -1.19 -4.99 2.19
N ALA A 475 -0.80 -5.01 0.93
CA ALA A 475 -1.14 -3.97 -0.04
C ALA A 475 -2.47 -4.32 -0.72
N VAL A 476 -3.48 -3.46 -0.61
CA VAL A 476 -4.84 -3.75 -1.10
C VAL A 476 -5.14 -2.90 -2.35
N GLY A 477 -5.32 -3.58 -3.49
CA GLY A 477 -5.58 -2.99 -4.80
C GLY A 477 -7.08 -2.88 -5.15
N GLY A 478 -7.35 -2.41 -6.38
CA GLY A 478 -8.68 -1.97 -6.81
C GLY A 478 -9.23 -2.66 -8.07
N THR A 479 -10.45 -3.20 -7.96
CA THR A 479 -11.22 -3.77 -9.08
C THR A 479 -12.44 -2.92 -9.46
N ASP A 480 -12.94 -3.10 -10.68
CA ASP A 480 -14.28 -2.71 -11.14
C ASP A 480 -15.04 -3.97 -11.61
N PHE A 481 -16.34 -3.89 -11.84
CA PHE A 481 -17.14 -5.00 -12.36
C PHE A 481 -17.22 -4.96 -13.90
N GLY A 482 -16.79 -6.04 -14.54
CA GLY A 482 -16.76 -6.22 -15.99
C GLY A 482 -18.11 -6.51 -16.63
N ASP A 483 -19.22 -6.52 -15.88
CA ASP A 483 -20.55 -6.84 -16.39
C ASP A 483 -21.10 -5.74 -17.33
N THR A 484 -20.83 -4.46 -17.07
CA THR A 484 -21.17 -3.35 -17.99
C THR A 484 -20.31 -3.38 -19.26
N TYR A 485 -19.03 -3.79 -19.13
CA TYR A 485 -18.18 -4.05 -20.29
C TYR A 485 -18.74 -5.19 -21.15
N ALA A 486 -19.14 -6.31 -20.54
CA ALA A 486 -19.73 -7.46 -21.21
C ALA A 486 -21.18 -7.27 -21.68
N GLY A 487 -21.93 -6.34 -21.08
CA GLY A 487 -23.37 -6.13 -21.32
C GLY A 487 -24.26 -7.16 -20.60
N THR A 488 -23.85 -7.65 -19.44
CA THR A 488 -24.45 -8.79 -18.73
C THR A 488 -25.10 -8.44 -17.39
N ASN A 489 -25.22 -7.15 -17.04
CA ASN A 489 -25.63 -6.65 -15.73
C ASN A 489 -26.89 -7.32 -15.13
N SER A 490 -27.91 -7.62 -15.95
CA SER A 490 -29.15 -8.28 -15.52
C SER A 490 -28.99 -9.74 -15.06
N SER A 491 -27.79 -10.31 -15.19
CA SER A 491 -27.41 -11.62 -14.62
C SER A 491 -26.95 -11.52 -13.16
N TYR A 492 -26.60 -10.30 -12.72
CA TYR A 492 -25.88 -10.01 -11.49
C TYR A 492 -26.59 -9.00 -10.59
N TRP A 493 -27.43 -8.13 -11.17
CA TRP A 493 -28.16 -7.07 -10.46
C TRP A 493 -29.67 -7.20 -10.67
N SER A 494 -30.40 -7.07 -9.58
CA SER A 494 -31.86 -6.97 -9.54
C SER A 494 -32.36 -5.67 -10.18
N SER A 495 -33.51 -5.71 -10.84
CA SER A 495 -34.21 -4.50 -11.30
C SER A 495 -34.92 -3.73 -10.18
N THR A 496 -34.96 -4.26 -8.96
CA THR A 496 -35.52 -3.62 -7.77
C THR A 496 -34.70 -3.94 -6.53
N ASN A 497 -34.34 -2.91 -5.77
CA ASN A 497 -33.54 -3.02 -4.55
C ASN A 497 -34.34 -3.65 -3.38
N GLY A 498 -33.64 -4.31 -2.46
CA GLY A 498 -34.18 -4.84 -1.22
C GLY A 498 -34.43 -3.77 -0.14
N SER A 499 -34.89 -4.21 1.04
CA SER A 499 -35.20 -3.31 2.18
C SER A 499 -34.01 -2.56 2.77
N THR A 500 -32.78 -3.04 2.51
CA THR A 500 -31.51 -2.39 2.86
C THR A 500 -30.77 -1.90 1.60
N TYR A 501 -31.53 -1.56 0.55
CA TYR A 501 -31.09 -1.04 -0.74
C TYR A 501 -30.18 -1.92 -1.62
N GLY A 502 -29.73 -3.09 -1.15
CA GLY A 502 -28.96 -4.02 -1.99
C GLY A 502 -29.75 -4.56 -3.19
N SER A 503 -29.06 -4.77 -4.31
CA SER A 503 -29.60 -5.32 -5.56
C SER A 503 -28.77 -6.48 -6.14
N ALA A 504 -27.57 -6.77 -5.64
CA ALA A 504 -26.72 -7.85 -6.12
C ALA A 504 -27.33 -9.26 -5.93
N LEU A 505 -27.18 -10.11 -6.94
CA LEU A 505 -27.75 -11.46 -7.02
C LEU A 505 -26.73 -12.58 -6.76
N SER A 506 -25.44 -12.28 -6.91
CA SER A 506 -24.31 -13.20 -6.76
C SER A 506 -22.98 -12.44 -6.66
N TYR A 507 -21.86 -13.16 -6.66
CA TYR A 507 -20.59 -12.61 -7.14
C TYR A 507 -20.74 -12.05 -8.58
N VAL A 508 -20.00 -10.98 -8.90
CA VAL A 508 -20.01 -10.26 -10.18
C VAL A 508 -18.62 -10.37 -10.80
N PRO A 509 -18.47 -10.58 -12.12
CA PRO A 509 -17.16 -10.63 -12.75
C PRO A 509 -16.35 -9.34 -12.52
N GLU A 510 -15.14 -9.46 -12.00
CA GLU A 510 -14.23 -8.34 -11.79
C GLU A 510 -13.19 -8.19 -12.91
N ILE A 511 -12.75 -6.94 -13.09
CA ILE A 511 -11.65 -6.44 -13.92
C ILE A 511 -10.82 -5.46 -13.06
N PRO A 512 -9.58 -5.07 -13.42
CA PRO A 512 -8.91 -3.95 -12.75
C PRO A 512 -9.71 -2.66 -12.90
N TRP A 513 -9.74 -1.84 -11.85
CA TRP A 513 -10.25 -0.48 -11.96
C TRP A 513 -9.24 0.39 -12.72
N ASN A 514 -9.64 0.97 -13.85
CA ASN A 514 -8.83 1.87 -14.67
C ASN A 514 -9.74 2.78 -15.51
N ASP A 515 -9.73 4.08 -15.20
CA ASP A 515 -10.55 5.11 -15.84
C ASP A 515 -9.84 5.77 -17.04
N SER A 516 -8.56 5.49 -17.26
CA SER A 516 -7.76 6.17 -18.28
C SER A 516 -8.13 5.71 -19.69
N CYS A 517 -8.00 6.61 -20.67
CA CYS A 517 -8.13 6.30 -22.09
C CYS A 517 -7.10 5.27 -22.58
N ALA A 518 -6.08 4.99 -21.76
CA ALA A 518 -5.10 3.95 -21.97
C ALA A 518 -5.65 2.54 -21.72
N SER A 519 -6.67 2.39 -20.87
CA SER A 519 -7.39 1.14 -20.62
C SER A 519 -7.79 0.47 -21.94
N VAL A 520 -7.29 -0.74 -22.18
CA VAL A 520 -7.62 -1.49 -23.40
C VAL A 520 -9.11 -1.81 -23.44
N LEU A 521 -9.77 -1.99 -22.29
CA LEU A 521 -11.20 -2.24 -22.19
C LEU A 521 -12.01 -0.99 -22.61
N ILE A 522 -11.67 0.21 -22.10
CA ILE A 522 -12.34 1.46 -22.48
C ILE A 522 -12.07 1.78 -23.96
N SER A 523 -10.81 1.66 -24.42
CA SER A 523 -10.45 1.86 -25.83
C SER A 523 -11.24 0.93 -26.75
N THR A 524 -11.34 -0.36 -26.41
CA THR A 524 -12.05 -1.37 -27.22
C THR A 524 -13.56 -1.12 -27.23
N LYS A 525 -14.18 -0.85 -26.07
CA LYS A 525 -15.60 -0.51 -25.96
C LYS A 525 -15.94 0.77 -26.73
N SER A 526 -15.01 1.72 -26.78
CA SER A 526 -15.10 2.97 -27.56
C SER A 526 -14.87 2.79 -29.07
N GLY A 527 -14.56 1.57 -29.54
CA GLY A 527 -14.35 1.25 -30.96
C GLY A 527 -12.94 1.48 -31.50
N TYR A 528 -11.93 1.64 -30.64
CA TYR A 528 -10.54 1.90 -31.02
C TYR A 528 -9.65 0.67 -30.81
N SER A 529 -8.90 0.28 -31.85
CA SER A 529 -7.99 -0.86 -31.82
C SER A 529 -6.71 -0.64 -31.00
N THR A 530 -6.37 0.61 -30.70
CA THR A 530 -5.26 0.98 -29.80
C THR A 530 -5.58 2.28 -29.05
N PRO A 531 -5.15 2.42 -27.78
CA PRO A 531 -5.27 3.68 -27.05
C PRO A 531 -4.30 4.77 -27.53
N TYR A 532 -3.07 4.40 -27.88
CA TYR A 532 -1.99 5.30 -28.30
C TYR A 532 -1.99 5.62 -29.82
N GLY A 533 -1.20 6.63 -30.19
CA GLY A 533 -0.97 7.03 -31.59
C GLY A 533 -1.95 8.09 -32.09
N THR A 534 -1.64 8.75 -33.21
CA THR A 534 -2.44 9.86 -33.76
C THR A 534 -3.93 9.54 -33.97
N SER A 535 -4.28 8.26 -34.18
CA SER A 535 -5.66 7.78 -34.36
C SER A 535 -6.15 6.88 -33.22
N GLY A 536 -5.39 6.74 -32.13
CA GLY A 536 -5.78 5.96 -30.95
C GLY A 536 -6.71 6.71 -30.01
N PHE A 537 -7.36 6.00 -29.09
CA PHE A 537 -8.42 6.55 -28.23
C PHE A 537 -7.98 7.78 -27.43
N CYS A 538 -6.80 7.78 -26.81
CA CYS A 538 -6.26 8.93 -26.05
C CYS A 538 -6.00 10.18 -26.91
N ASN A 539 -5.90 10.05 -28.23
CA ASN A 539 -5.75 11.18 -29.14
C ASN A 539 -7.07 11.55 -29.86
N SER A 540 -8.15 10.78 -29.66
CA SER A 540 -9.49 11.08 -30.16
C SER A 540 -10.09 12.35 -29.53
N ALA A 541 -11.27 12.79 -29.97
CA ALA A 541 -12.00 13.86 -29.30
C ALA A 541 -12.55 13.41 -27.93
N THR A 542 -13.13 12.21 -27.87
CA THR A 542 -13.76 11.64 -26.67
C THR A 542 -12.76 11.33 -25.57
N GLY A 543 -11.66 10.62 -25.88
CA GLY A 543 -10.63 10.27 -24.90
C GLY A 543 -10.06 11.51 -24.21
N LYS A 544 -9.74 12.56 -25.00
CA LYS A 544 -9.22 13.84 -24.48
C LYS A 544 -10.22 14.68 -23.69
N ALA A 545 -11.52 14.39 -23.78
CA ALA A 545 -12.57 15.16 -23.12
C ALA A 545 -13.05 14.52 -21.81
N TYR A 546 -12.90 13.20 -21.66
CA TYR A 546 -13.54 12.44 -20.57
C TYR A 546 -12.64 11.40 -19.89
N TYR A 547 -11.48 11.06 -20.47
CA TYR A 547 -10.67 9.89 -20.04
C TYR A 547 -9.16 10.20 -19.94
N LEU A 548 -8.76 11.46 -19.72
CA LEU A 548 -7.37 11.84 -19.43
C LEU A 548 -7.19 11.95 -17.91
N THR A 549 -6.69 10.89 -17.30
CA THR A 549 -6.66 10.69 -15.84
C THR A 549 -5.65 9.61 -15.47
N THR A 550 -5.07 9.72 -14.27
CA THR A 550 -4.30 8.64 -13.64
C THR A 550 -5.16 7.71 -12.77
N ALA A 551 -6.45 7.99 -12.58
CA ALA A 551 -7.36 7.21 -11.73
C ALA A 551 -7.46 5.72 -12.16
N SER A 552 -6.88 4.83 -11.36
CA SER A 552 -6.83 3.38 -11.57
C SER A 552 -6.26 2.69 -10.32
N GLY A 553 -6.68 1.47 -9.97
CA GLY A 553 -6.11 0.75 -8.83
C GLY A 553 -4.60 0.57 -8.97
N SER A 554 -3.80 1.07 -8.01
CA SER A 554 -2.34 1.11 -8.16
C SER A 554 -1.67 -0.25 -8.07
N GLY A 555 -0.55 -0.39 -8.79
CA GLY A 555 0.23 -1.61 -8.76
C GLY A 555 1.52 -1.57 -9.56
N GLY A 556 2.53 -2.34 -9.13
CA GLY A 556 3.88 -2.28 -9.69
C GLY A 556 4.97 -2.82 -8.77
N PRO A 557 6.22 -2.87 -9.25
CA PRO A 557 7.38 -3.25 -8.45
C PRO A 557 7.90 -2.07 -7.63
N SER A 558 8.32 -2.33 -6.39
CA SER A 558 9.12 -1.38 -5.60
C SER A 558 10.42 -1.04 -6.34
N GLY A 559 10.79 0.24 -6.37
CA GLY A 559 11.85 0.76 -7.24
C GLY A 559 12.81 1.76 -6.60
N CYS A 560 12.37 2.58 -5.63
CA CYS A 560 13.14 3.62 -4.94
C CYS A 560 12.98 3.62 -3.40
N ALA A 561 12.54 2.52 -2.79
CA ALA A 561 12.43 2.37 -1.32
C ALA A 561 13.70 2.79 -0.57
N SER A 562 14.88 2.65 -1.19
CA SER A 562 16.15 3.21 -0.73
C SER A 562 16.94 3.87 -1.87
N GLY A 563 17.90 4.73 -1.52
CA GLY A 563 18.74 5.45 -2.49
C GLY A 563 18.23 6.86 -2.78
N THR A 564 18.50 7.36 -3.99
CA THR A 564 18.12 8.72 -4.39
C THR A 564 17.84 8.78 -5.89
N ALA A 565 16.69 9.33 -6.25
CA ALA A 565 16.32 9.58 -7.64
C ALA A 565 17.19 10.69 -8.25
N THR A 566 17.64 10.51 -9.51
CA THR A 566 18.31 11.57 -10.28
C THR A 566 17.33 12.53 -10.95
N THR A 567 16.03 12.26 -10.89
CA THR A 567 14.97 13.08 -11.47
C THR A 567 13.73 12.95 -10.59
N SER A 568 13.12 14.07 -10.21
CA SER A 568 12.01 14.08 -9.23
C SER A 568 10.87 13.15 -9.64
N GLY A 569 10.33 12.37 -8.70
CA GLY A 569 9.26 11.40 -8.93
C GLY A 569 9.65 10.18 -9.79
N VAL A 570 10.81 10.16 -10.44
CA VAL A 570 11.22 9.08 -11.37
C VAL A 570 12.12 8.08 -10.66
N VAL A 571 11.73 6.80 -10.66
CA VAL A 571 12.62 5.68 -10.27
C VAL A 571 13.88 5.70 -11.14
N SER A 572 14.99 6.16 -10.58
CA SER A 572 16.20 6.54 -11.34
C SER A 572 17.44 6.64 -10.43
N GLY A 573 18.61 6.95 -10.99
CA GLY A 573 19.79 7.29 -10.18
C GLY A 573 20.33 6.12 -9.36
N THR A 574 20.23 6.22 -8.03
CA THR A 574 20.65 5.18 -7.08
C THR A 574 19.47 4.48 -6.39
N CYS A 575 18.23 4.78 -6.80
CA CYS A 575 17.00 4.11 -6.36
C CYS A 575 17.14 2.57 -6.37
N LYS A 576 16.63 1.92 -5.32
CA LYS A 576 16.41 0.47 -5.22
C LYS A 576 15.12 0.20 -4.47
N GLY A 577 14.33 -0.74 -4.98
CA GLY A 577 13.15 -1.25 -4.29
C GLY A 577 13.46 -2.08 -3.04
N THR A 578 12.43 -2.28 -2.22
CA THR A 578 12.35 -3.28 -1.16
C THR A 578 12.62 -4.67 -1.75
N ALA A 579 13.43 -5.51 -1.08
CA ALA A 579 13.73 -6.85 -1.55
C ALA A 579 12.49 -7.77 -1.55
N LYS A 580 12.35 -8.66 -2.54
CA LYS A 580 11.20 -9.57 -2.65
C LYS A 580 11.13 -10.50 -1.44
N PRO A 581 10.03 -10.54 -0.68
CA PRO A 581 9.88 -11.43 0.45
C PRO A 581 9.76 -12.89 -0.01
N SER A 582 10.21 -13.82 0.85
CA SER A 582 10.29 -15.24 0.52
C SER A 582 8.95 -15.92 0.24
N TRP A 583 7.83 -15.35 0.72
CA TRP A 583 6.46 -15.82 0.45
C TRP A 583 5.89 -15.32 -0.89
N GLN A 584 6.41 -14.25 -1.48
CA GLN A 584 6.05 -13.76 -2.81
C GLN A 584 6.90 -14.42 -3.90
N SER A 585 8.15 -14.76 -3.57
CA SER A 585 9.12 -15.33 -4.51
C SER A 585 8.71 -16.69 -5.08
N GLY A 586 8.66 -16.80 -6.41
CA GLY A 586 8.33 -18.03 -7.13
C GLY A 586 6.83 -18.36 -7.16
N PHE A 587 5.96 -17.44 -6.73
CA PHE A 587 4.51 -17.54 -6.88
C PHE A 587 4.10 -17.49 -8.38
N LEU A 588 3.01 -18.16 -8.75
CA LEU A 588 2.53 -18.18 -10.14
C LEU A 588 2.17 -16.77 -10.63
N GLY A 589 2.80 -16.31 -11.71
CA GLY A 589 2.56 -14.99 -12.30
C GLY A 589 3.44 -13.87 -11.72
N ASN A 590 3.90 -13.99 -10.47
CA ASN A 590 4.82 -13.03 -9.87
C ASN A 590 6.22 -13.07 -10.54
N PRO A 591 6.81 -11.93 -10.93
CA PRO A 591 8.07 -11.89 -11.65
C PRO A 591 9.29 -12.21 -10.78
N ALA A 592 10.32 -12.79 -11.38
CA ALA A 592 11.60 -13.08 -10.73
C ALA A 592 12.61 -11.91 -10.82
N ASP A 593 12.17 -10.68 -10.52
CA ASP A 593 12.99 -9.46 -10.56
C ASP A 593 13.77 -9.18 -9.26
N GLY A 594 13.30 -9.71 -8.13
CA GLY A 594 13.95 -9.62 -6.83
C GLY A 594 13.49 -8.47 -5.93
N VAL A 595 12.43 -7.73 -6.31
CA VAL A 595 11.83 -6.66 -5.48
C VAL A 595 10.41 -7.02 -5.00
N ARG A 596 9.90 -6.32 -3.97
CA ARG A 596 8.51 -6.45 -3.50
C ARG A 596 7.57 -5.83 -4.51
N ASP A 597 6.57 -6.59 -4.95
CA ASP A 597 5.55 -6.12 -5.89
C ASP A 597 4.22 -5.87 -5.17
N ILE A 598 3.47 -4.85 -5.58
CA ILE A 598 2.10 -4.56 -5.11
C ILE A 598 1.09 -4.67 -6.27
N PRO A 599 -0.19 -4.96 -5.98
CA PRO A 599 -0.77 -5.26 -4.66
C PRO A 599 -0.62 -6.74 -4.25
N ASP A 600 -1.07 -7.10 -3.05
CA ASP A 600 -1.12 -8.48 -2.56
C ASP A 600 -2.47 -9.14 -2.85
N VAL A 601 -3.56 -8.39 -2.64
CA VAL A 601 -4.96 -8.75 -2.95
C VAL A 601 -5.69 -7.49 -3.40
N SER A 602 -6.87 -7.61 -4.02
CA SER A 602 -7.71 -6.46 -4.38
C SER A 602 -9.15 -6.62 -3.94
N LEU A 603 -9.89 -5.52 -3.88
CA LEU A 603 -11.36 -5.51 -3.76
C LEU A 603 -11.92 -4.39 -4.65
N PHE A 604 -13.23 -4.35 -4.82
CA PHE A 604 -13.90 -3.32 -5.61
C PHE A 604 -13.52 -1.93 -5.07
N ALA A 605 -13.13 -1.06 -5.99
CA ALA A 605 -12.61 0.28 -5.71
C ALA A 605 -12.99 1.30 -6.81
N ALA A 606 -13.82 0.94 -7.77
CA ALA A 606 -14.14 1.84 -8.87
C ALA A 606 -15.06 3.00 -8.47
N ASN A 607 -14.95 4.10 -9.21
CA ASN A 607 -15.59 5.38 -8.90
C ASN A 607 -16.79 5.72 -9.81
N GLY A 608 -17.09 4.93 -10.85
CA GLY A 608 -18.27 5.13 -11.69
C GLY A 608 -18.12 4.87 -13.19
N VAL A 609 -16.90 4.68 -13.74
CA VAL A 609 -16.70 4.58 -15.20
C VAL A 609 -17.43 3.40 -15.85
N TRP A 610 -17.47 2.22 -15.21
CA TRP A 610 -18.29 1.10 -15.67
C TRP A 610 -19.69 1.06 -15.02
N GLY A 611 -20.13 2.17 -14.42
CA GLY A 611 -21.47 2.32 -13.83
C GLY A 611 -21.57 1.94 -12.35
N HIS A 612 -20.46 1.59 -11.71
CA HIS A 612 -20.41 1.08 -10.33
C HIS A 612 -19.54 1.98 -9.45
N TYR A 613 -19.96 2.21 -8.21
CA TYR A 613 -19.21 2.96 -7.19
C TYR A 613 -19.80 2.70 -5.79
N TYR A 614 -19.05 2.93 -4.72
CA TYR A 614 -19.57 2.82 -3.35
C TYR A 614 -20.30 4.08 -2.91
N VAL A 615 -21.41 3.91 -2.18
CA VAL A 615 -22.05 5.01 -1.44
C VAL A 615 -21.66 5.02 0.03
N TYR A 616 -21.53 6.21 0.60
CA TYR A 616 -21.20 6.42 2.01
C TYR A 616 -21.97 7.64 2.53
N CYS A 617 -22.11 7.78 3.85
CA CYS A 617 -22.71 8.97 4.45
C CYS A 617 -21.62 9.96 4.86
N TYR A 618 -21.66 11.14 4.25
CA TYR A 618 -20.74 12.23 4.52
C TYR A 618 -21.45 13.54 4.25
N THR A 619 -21.83 14.24 5.32
CA THR A 619 -22.70 15.43 5.25
C THR A 619 -21.94 16.76 5.12
N ASN A 620 -20.60 16.76 5.14
CA ASN A 620 -19.81 17.99 5.00
C ASN A 620 -19.81 18.53 3.55
N THR A 621 -20.85 19.28 3.21
CA THR A 621 -20.97 20.00 1.93
C THR A 621 -19.80 20.92 1.58
N ALA A 622 -18.94 21.31 2.55
CA ALA A 622 -17.74 22.10 2.26
C ALA A 622 -16.57 21.26 1.73
N GLY A 623 -16.53 19.95 2.00
CA GLY A 623 -15.54 19.00 1.47
C GLY A 623 -16.08 18.12 0.32
N GLY A 624 -17.30 18.39 -0.16
CA GLY A 624 -17.94 17.65 -1.26
C GLY A 624 -19.03 16.66 -0.82
N GLY A 625 -19.34 16.59 0.47
CA GLY A 625 -20.42 15.78 1.02
C GLY A 625 -21.83 16.25 0.65
N VAL A 626 -22.83 15.42 0.92
CA VAL A 626 -24.25 15.70 0.65
C VAL A 626 -25.14 15.13 1.77
N ALA A 627 -26.36 15.64 1.89
CA ALA A 627 -27.26 15.25 2.97
C ALA A 627 -27.77 13.80 2.82
N CYS A 628 -27.37 12.91 3.74
CA CYS A 628 -27.73 11.49 3.78
C CYS A 628 -29.23 11.26 4.10
N THR A 629 -30.10 11.67 3.21
CA THR A 629 -31.55 11.70 3.43
C THR A 629 -32.29 10.96 2.32
N GLY A 630 -33.35 10.22 2.69
CA GLY A 630 -34.08 9.40 1.74
C GLY A 630 -33.28 8.19 1.26
N ALA A 631 -33.35 7.89 -0.04
CA ALA A 631 -32.64 6.77 -0.64
C ALA A 631 -31.14 7.08 -0.84
N PRO A 632 -30.26 6.08 -0.71
CA PRO A 632 -28.80 6.24 -0.87
C PRO A 632 -28.37 6.63 -2.29
N SER A 633 -29.28 6.55 -3.27
CA SER A 633 -29.08 7.06 -4.63
C SER A 633 -28.83 8.57 -4.72
N ALA A 634 -29.03 9.32 -3.63
CA ALA A 634 -28.75 10.75 -3.53
C ALA A 634 -27.68 11.09 -2.45
N TRP A 635 -26.97 10.08 -1.96
CA TRP A 635 -25.88 10.22 -0.98
C TRP A 635 -24.52 10.37 -1.67
N ALA A 636 -23.47 10.64 -0.90
CA ALA A 636 -22.11 10.73 -1.41
C ALA A 636 -21.68 9.39 -2.05
N GLY A 637 -20.98 9.48 -3.18
CA GLY A 637 -20.51 8.35 -3.96
C GLY A 637 -19.03 8.51 -4.29
N ALA A 638 -18.27 7.43 -4.25
CA ALA A 638 -16.85 7.44 -4.55
C ALA A 638 -16.31 6.04 -4.91
N GLY A 639 -15.08 6.05 -5.41
CA GLY A 639 -14.19 4.90 -5.42
C GLY A 639 -12.86 5.25 -4.76
N GLY A 640 -11.84 4.46 -5.07
CA GLY A 640 -10.52 4.52 -4.49
C GLY A 640 -10.19 3.28 -3.66
N THR A 641 -8.91 2.95 -3.59
CA THR A 641 -8.39 1.82 -2.82
C THR A 641 -8.48 2.03 -1.31
N SER A 642 -8.79 3.25 -0.87
CA SER A 642 -9.28 3.56 0.48
C SER A 642 -10.58 2.88 0.87
N PHE A 643 -11.43 2.41 -0.06
CA PHE A 643 -12.51 1.50 0.32
C PHE A 643 -12.01 0.06 0.53
N ALA A 644 -11.04 -0.38 -0.28
CA ALA A 644 -10.57 -1.75 -0.28
C ALA A 644 -9.77 -2.11 0.99
N SER A 645 -8.91 -1.20 1.47
CA SER A 645 -8.11 -1.38 2.70
C SER A 645 -8.96 -1.67 3.97
N PRO A 646 -9.89 -0.79 4.38
CA PRO A 646 -10.73 -1.00 5.57
C PRO A 646 -11.67 -2.20 5.45
N ILE A 647 -12.17 -2.51 4.25
CA ILE A 647 -12.96 -3.72 4.01
C ILE A 647 -12.11 -4.98 4.24
N MET A 648 -10.87 -4.99 3.77
CA MET A 648 -9.94 -6.11 3.99
C MET A 648 -9.50 -6.21 5.47
N ALA A 649 -9.31 -5.08 6.15
CA ALA A 649 -9.14 -5.03 7.61
C ALA A 649 -10.37 -5.60 8.34
N GLY A 650 -11.58 -5.33 7.84
CA GLY A 650 -12.82 -5.96 8.28
C GLY A 650 -12.82 -7.49 8.10
N ILE A 651 -12.40 -7.99 6.93
CA ILE A 651 -12.22 -9.43 6.70
C ILE A 651 -11.22 -10.03 7.71
N GLN A 652 -10.13 -9.32 8.04
CA GLN A 652 -9.19 -9.76 9.07
C GLN A 652 -9.80 -9.79 10.48
N ALA A 653 -10.78 -8.93 10.79
CA ALA A 653 -11.53 -9.02 12.05
C ALA A 653 -12.39 -10.31 12.09
N LEU A 654 -12.94 -10.74 10.96
CA LEU A 654 -13.66 -12.01 10.85
C LEU A 654 -12.70 -13.21 11.03
N VAL A 655 -11.50 -13.15 10.44
CA VAL A 655 -10.42 -14.13 10.66
C VAL A 655 -10.03 -14.20 12.13
N ASN A 656 -9.70 -13.05 12.76
CA ASN A 656 -9.24 -13.00 14.15
C ASN A 656 -10.31 -13.50 15.12
N GLN A 657 -11.59 -13.14 14.92
CA GLN A 657 -12.70 -13.68 15.70
C GLN A 657 -12.83 -15.21 15.52
N LYS A 658 -12.72 -15.71 14.28
CA LYS A 658 -12.84 -17.13 13.96
C LYS A 658 -11.76 -17.99 14.61
N ILE A 659 -10.52 -17.51 14.67
CA ILE A 659 -9.37 -18.25 15.22
C ILE A 659 -9.05 -17.91 16.68
N GLY A 660 -9.69 -16.89 17.25
CA GLY A 660 -9.52 -16.46 18.64
C GLY A 660 -8.18 -15.76 18.95
N ALA A 661 -7.50 -15.22 17.94
CA ALA A 661 -6.19 -14.57 18.07
C ALA A 661 -5.93 -13.59 16.91
N SER A 662 -5.03 -12.62 17.11
CA SER A 662 -4.42 -11.86 16.02
C SER A 662 -3.39 -12.69 15.25
N VAL A 663 -2.95 -12.21 14.07
CA VAL A 663 -2.07 -12.97 13.16
C VAL A 663 -0.76 -12.28 12.79
N GLY A 664 -0.50 -11.03 13.20
CA GLY A 664 0.65 -10.27 12.68
C GLY A 664 0.51 -10.03 11.17
N ASN A 665 1.62 -10.12 10.45
CA ASN A 665 1.65 -10.02 8.98
C ASN A 665 0.80 -11.15 8.31
N PRO A 666 -0.29 -10.82 7.59
CA PRO A 666 -1.15 -11.83 6.94
C PRO A 666 -0.55 -12.47 5.68
N ASN A 667 0.36 -11.79 4.98
CA ASN A 667 0.83 -12.17 3.64
C ASN A 667 1.37 -13.61 3.52
N PRO A 668 2.19 -14.14 4.45
CA PRO A 668 2.66 -15.53 4.39
C PRO A 668 1.51 -16.55 4.34
N THR A 669 0.36 -16.24 4.95
CA THR A 669 -0.83 -17.10 4.90
C THR A 669 -1.61 -16.89 3.60
N LEU A 670 -1.83 -15.64 3.17
CA LEU A 670 -2.53 -15.32 1.92
C LEU A 670 -1.88 -16.00 0.71
N TYR A 671 -0.56 -15.84 0.54
CA TYR A 671 0.19 -16.45 -0.56
C TYR A 671 0.25 -17.98 -0.45
N SER A 672 0.25 -18.56 0.76
CA SER A 672 0.20 -20.01 0.95
C SER A 672 -1.16 -20.62 0.55
N LEU A 673 -2.26 -19.93 0.86
CA LEU A 673 -3.61 -20.31 0.43
C LEU A 673 -3.75 -20.18 -1.10
N ALA A 674 -3.33 -19.05 -1.67
CA ALA A 674 -3.40 -18.82 -3.11
C ALA A 674 -2.51 -19.79 -3.91
N ALA A 675 -1.33 -20.16 -3.40
CA ALA A 675 -0.46 -21.17 -4.02
C ALA A 675 -1.08 -22.58 -3.98
N THR A 676 -1.90 -22.86 -2.96
CA THR A 676 -2.68 -24.11 -2.86
C THR A 676 -3.83 -24.13 -3.87
N GLU A 677 -4.45 -22.97 -4.15
CA GLU A 677 -5.57 -22.82 -5.06
C GLU A 677 -5.15 -22.80 -6.55
N TYR A 678 -4.10 -22.06 -6.88
CA TYR A 678 -3.63 -21.87 -8.26
C TYR A 678 -2.60 -22.92 -8.70
N GLY A 679 -1.86 -23.51 -7.75
CA GLY A 679 -0.78 -24.44 -8.05
C GLY A 679 0.23 -23.87 -9.05
N SER A 680 0.61 -24.66 -10.06
CA SER A 680 1.58 -24.28 -11.09
C SER A 680 0.96 -23.84 -12.43
N SER A 681 -0.37 -23.71 -12.51
CA SER A 681 -1.08 -23.46 -13.78
C SER A 681 -2.31 -22.56 -13.69
N GLY A 682 -2.70 -22.13 -12.50
CA GLY A 682 -3.91 -21.35 -12.25
C GLY A 682 -5.16 -22.21 -12.05
N SER A 683 -6.22 -21.58 -11.55
CA SER A 683 -7.51 -22.21 -11.33
C SER A 683 -8.56 -21.59 -12.25
N SER A 684 -8.81 -22.22 -13.40
CA SER A 684 -9.80 -21.72 -14.37
C SER A 684 -11.23 -21.67 -13.82
N SER A 685 -11.53 -22.41 -12.74
CA SER A 685 -12.77 -22.30 -11.97
C SER A 685 -12.85 -21.06 -11.10
N CYS A 686 -11.71 -20.52 -10.64
CA CYS A 686 -11.65 -19.32 -9.80
C CYS A 686 -11.43 -18.03 -10.59
N ASN A 687 -11.34 -18.10 -11.92
CA ASN A 687 -11.30 -16.93 -12.79
C ASN A 687 -12.52 -16.00 -12.54
N SER A 688 -12.28 -14.71 -12.29
CA SER A 688 -13.33 -13.70 -12.03
C SER A 688 -14.37 -13.65 -13.14
N SER A 689 -13.95 -13.85 -14.40
CA SER A 689 -14.78 -13.77 -15.60
C SER A 689 -15.92 -14.80 -15.62
N ASN A 690 -15.86 -15.83 -14.77
CA ASN A 690 -16.94 -16.80 -14.59
C ASN A 690 -18.16 -16.21 -13.84
N GLY A 691 -17.97 -15.15 -13.03
CA GLY A 691 -19.03 -14.54 -12.22
C GLY A 691 -19.76 -15.56 -11.35
N ASN A 692 -21.08 -15.67 -11.51
CA ASN A 692 -21.91 -16.64 -10.78
C ASN A 692 -21.62 -18.12 -11.12
N GLY A 693 -20.80 -18.40 -12.15
CA GLY A 693 -20.24 -19.72 -12.45
C GLY A 693 -18.87 -19.99 -11.81
N ALA A 694 -18.31 -19.06 -11.03
CA ALA A 694 -17.05 -19.27 -10.32
C ALA A 694 -17.17 -20.39 -9.27
N GLY A 695 -16.06 -21.07 -9.00
CA GLY A 695 -16.03 -22.24 -8.11
C GLY A 695 -16.42 -21.88 -6.68
N ALA A 696 -17.41 -22.61 -6.12
CA ALA A 696 -17.90 -22.35 -4.76
C ALA A 696 -16.85 -22.54 -3.65
N SER A 697 -15.73 -23.22 -3.95
CA SER A 697 -14.60 -23.42 -3.05
C SER A 697 -13.49 -22.37 -3.18
N CYS A 698 -13.60 -21.43 -4.13
CA CYS A 698 -12.54 -20.46 -4.41
C CYS A 698 -12.37 -19.49 -3.24
N ILE A 699 -11.15 -19.41 -2.71
CA ILE A 699 -10.74 -18.46 -1.67
C ILE A 699 -10.51 -17.09 -2.32
N PHE A 700 -9.92 -17.08 -3.51
CA PHE A 700 -9.65 -15.88 -4.29
C PHE A 700 -10.32 -15.97 -5.67
N TYR A 701 -10.61 -14.82 -6.27
CA TYR A 701 -11.05 -14.73 -7.66
C TYR A 701 -9.92 -14.15 -8.53
N ASP A 702 -9.39 -14.97 -9.43
CA ASP A 702 -8.26 -14.74 -10.33
C ASP A 702 -8.71 -13.76 -11.45
N VAL A 703 -8.30 -12.49 -11.38
CA VAL A 703 -8.86 -11.40 -12.22
C VAL A 703 -8.13 -11.29 -13.56
N THR A 704 -8.44 -12.17 -14.51
CA THR A 704 -7.62 -12.33 -15.72
C THR A 704 -7.98 -11.43 -16.93
N LEU A 705 -8.73 -10.34 -16.74
CA LEU A 705 -9.20 -9.48 -17.85
C LEU A 705 -9.01 -7.97 -17.59
N GLY A 706 -8.05 -7.35 -18.29
CA GLY A 706 -7.87 -5.90 -18.30
C GLY A 706 -6.41 -5.44 -18.19
N ASP A 707 -6.24 -4.21 -17.68
CA ASP A 707 -4.97 -3.54 -17.45
C ASP A 707 -5.14 -2.27 -16.60
N ILE A 708 -4.05 -1.89 -15.91
CA ILE A 708 -3.85 -0.60 -15.23
C ILE A 708 -2.93 0.33 -16.05
N ASP A 709 -2.90 0.12 -17.37
CA ASP A 709 -2.22 0.99 -18.33
C ASP A 709 -2.81 2.40 -18.27
N LEU A 710 -1.97 3.41 -18.04
CA LEU A 710 -2.37 4.83 -17.97
C LEU A 710 -1.88 5.65 -19.16
N ASP A 711 -2.58 6.73 -19.49
CA ASP A 711 -2.17 7.63 -20.56
C ASP A 711 -0.97 8.50 -20.12
N CYS A 712 -0.06 8.80 -21.04
CA CYS A 712 1.23 9.38 -20.68
C CYS A 712 1.73 10.46 -21.64
N THR A 713 2.50 11.41 -21.10
CA THR A 713 3.18 12.44 -21.91
C THR A 713 4.66 12.65 -21.59
N GLY A 714 5.19 12.01 -20.55
CA GLY A 714 6.59 12.08 -20.15
C GLY A 714 7.57 11.32 -21.05
N THR A 715 8.82 11.22 -20.59
CA THR A 715 9.92 10.47 -21.24
C THR A 715 10.23 9.13 -20.58
N HIS A 716 9.69 8.89 -19.38
CA HIS A 716 9.93 7.70 -18.56
C HIS A 716 8.74 6.75 -18.69
N SER A 717 9.03 5.47 -18.92
CA SER A 717 8.03 4.38 -19.11
C SER A 717 6.83 4.75 -19.99
N CYS A 718 6.99 5.58 -21.02
CA CYS A 718 5.91 6.11 -21.84
C CYS A 718 6.09 5.72 -23.31
N TYR A 719 5.20 4.88 -23.85
CA TYR A 719 5.19 4.52 -25.27
C TYR A 719 4.30 5.47 -26.06
N ARG A 720 4.92 6.41 -26.78
CA ARG A 720 4.25 7.40 -27.64
C ARG A 720 4.84 7.38 -29.06
N PRO A 721 4.39 6.47 -29.94
CA PRO A 721 4.91 6.36 -31.31
C PRO A 721 4.43 7.50 -32.22
N SER A 722 3.29 8.13 -31.89
CA SER A 722 2.73 9.32 -32.53
C SER A 722 1.60 9.89 -31.65
N GLY A 723 1.04 11.05 -32.02
CA GLY A 723 0.04 11.76 -31.21
C GLY A 723 0.65 12.59 -30.07
N THR A 724 -0.22 13.22 -29.28
CA THR A 724 0.15 13.98 -28.07
C THR A 724 0.31 13.06 -26.88
N TYR A 725 -0.61 12.11 -26.71
CA TYR A 725 -0.69 11.16 -25.61
C TYR A 725 -0.20 9.78 -26.07
N GLY A 726 0.68 9.18 -25.28
CA GLY A 726 1.06 7.78 -25.36
C GLY A 726 0.34 6.95 -24.31
N VAL A 727 0.83 5.72 -24.08
CA VAL A 727 0.41 4.87 -22.97
C VAL A 727 1.64 4.40 -22.17
N LEU A 728 1.47 4.33 -20.85
CA LEU A 728 2.44 3.83 -19.90
C LEU A 728 2.83 2.40 -20.26
N SER A 729 4.13 2.11 -20.27
CA SER A 729 4.68 0.94 -20.92
C SER A 729 6.05 0.61 -20.35
N THR A 730 6.29 -0.67 -20.10
CA THR A 730 7.58 -1.21 -19.65
C THR A 730 8.68 -1.09 -20.73
N SER A 731 8.32 -0.67 -21.96
CA SER A 731 9.26 -0.24 -23.01
C SER A 731 8.80 1.05 -23.68
N THR A 732 9.71 2.02 -23.83
CA THR A 732 9.46 3.27 -24.56
C THR A 732 9.58 3.12 -26.09
N THR A 733 10.06 1.98 -26.58
CA THR A 733 10.35 1.74 -28.02
C THR A 733 9.35 0.82 -28.71
N SER A 734 8.61 0.04 -27.94
CA SER A 734 7.55 -0.87 -28.38
C SER A 734 6.52 -0.98 -27.26
N TYR A 735 5.23 -0.97 -27.56
CA TYR A 735 4.20 -1.14 -26.54
C TYR A 735 4.37 -2.48 -25.81
N ALA A 736 4.48 -2.41 -24.48
CA ALA A 736 4.41 -3.53 -23.56
C ALA A 736 3.74 -3.03 -22.28
N LYS A 737 2.58 -3.58 -21.93
CA LYS A 737 1.72 -3.11 -20.83
C LYS A 737 2.47 -2.80 -19.53
N ALA A 738 1.93 -1.86 -18.76
CA ALA A 738 2.36 -1.46 -17.43
C ALA A 738 1.14 -1.17 -16.55
N TYR A 739 0.27 -2.15 -16.24
CA TYR A 739 0.42 -3.60 -16.41
C TYR A 739 -0.90 -4.25 -16.84
N GLY A 740 -0.83 -5.42 -17.49
CA GLY A 740 -1.99 -6.22 -17.85
C GLY A 740 -2.20 -7.40 -16.91
N THR A 741 -3.45 -7.82 -16.75
CA THR A 741 -3.76 -8.99 -15.93
C THR A 741 -3.42 -10.32 -16.60
N GLY A 742 -3.28 -11.37 -15.79
CA GLY A 742 -2.92 -12.72 -16.20
C GLY A 742 -3.58 -13.78 -15.34
N THR A 743 -3.10 -15.02 -15.44
CA THR A 743 -3.57 -16.13 -14.59
C THR A 743 -2.62 -16.29 -13.41
N GLY A 744 -3.16 -16.17 -12.19
CA GLY A 744 -2.40 -16.23 -10.95
C GLY A 744 -2.22 -14.84 -10.35
N TRP A 745 -1.01 -14.50 -9.92
CA TRP A 745 -0.69 -13.16 -9.42
C TRP A 745 -0.33 -12.22 -10.58
N ASP A 746 -0.82 -10.99 -10.54
CA ASP A 746 -0.36 -9.91 -11.43
C ASP A 746 -0.28 -8.54 -10.73
N PHE A 747 0.43 -7.60 -11.38
CA PHE A 747 0.61 -6.24 -10.88
C PHE A 747 -0.68 -5.40 -10.86
N ALA A 748 -1.78 -5.85 -11.48
CA ALA A 748 -3.02 -5.07 -11.55
C ALA A 748 -3.98 -5.41 -10.40
N THR A 749 -3.96 -6.65 -9.90
CA THR A 749 -4.88 -7.11 -8.85
C THR A 749 -4.25 -7.94 -7.73
N GLY A 750 -2.94 -8.19 -7.80
CA GLY A 750 -2.23 -9.01 -6.83
C GLY A 750 -2.58 -10.47 -7.02
N ILE A 751 -2.91 -11.18 -5.95
CA ILE A 751 -3.52 -12.53 -6.00
C ILE A 751 -4.89 -12.51 -6.72
N GLY A 752 -5.57 -11.35 -6.77
CA GLY A 752 -6.98 -11.24 -7.16
C GLY A 752 -7.86 -10.82 -5.97
N SER A 753 -9.18 -10.97 -6.10
CA SER A 753 -10.14 -10.55 -5.06
C SER A 753 -10.53 -11.67 -4.09
N VAL A 754 -11.21 -11.36 -2.99
CA VAL A 754 -11.37 -12.27 -1.83
C VAL A 754 -12.81 -12.75 -1.64
N ASN A 755 -13.01 -14.08 -1.56
CA ASN A 755 -14.23 -14.66 -1.02
C ASN A 755 -14.12 -14.74 0.51
N ALA A 756 -14.75 -13.82 1.23
CA ALA A 756 -14.58 -13.64 2.66
C ALA A 756 -14.90 -14.92 3.47
N ALA A 757 -16.02 -15.60 3.19
CA ALA A 757 -16.35 -16.85 3.89
C ALA A 757 -15.36 -17.98 3.62
N ASN A 758 -14.83 -18.10 2.40
CA ASN A 758 -13.86 -19.15 2.09
C ASN A 758 -12.49 -18.84 2.72
N LEU A 759 -12.02 -17.59 2.67
CA LEU A 759 -10.77 -17.19 3.34
C LEU A 759 -10.83 -17.40 4.86
N VAL A 760 -11.90 -16.92 5.51
CA VAL A 760 -12.07 -17.03 6.97
C VAL A 760 -12.19 -18.48 7.44
N ASN A 761 -12.76 -19.38 6.63
CA ASN A 761 -12.83 -20.81 6.97
C ASN A 761 -11.59 -21.62 6.54
N ALA A 762 -10.73 -21.10 5.67
CA ALA A 762 -9.46 -21.73 5.28
C ALA A 762 -8.27 -21.37 6.19
N TRP A 763 -8.42 -20.37 7.08
CA TRP A 763 -7.33 -19.86 7.90
C TRP A 763 -6.80 -20.89 8.95
N PRO A 764 -5.48 -21.09 9.09
CA PRO A 764 -4.89 -22.18 9.87
C PRO A 764 -4.68 -21.94 11.38
#